data_AF-A0A9P9F8R1-F1
#
_entry.id   AF-A0A9P9F8R1-F1
#
_cell.length_a   1.000
_cell.length_b   1.000
_cell.length_c   1.000
_cell.angle_alpha   90.00
_cell.angle_beta   90.00
_cell.angle_gamma   90.00
#
_symmetry.space_group_name_H-M   'P 1'
#
loop_
_entity.id
_entity.type
_entity.pdbx_description
1 polymer ?
#
loop_
_entity_poly.entity_id
_entity_poly.type
_entity_poly.pdbx_seq_one_letter_code
_entity_poly.pdbx_strand_id
1 'polypeptide(L)'
;MAEPGQLKRPQRWDELPDEILLQIVSYLEPHHVPTLQLVSRKLRDVCLDHELWKRHCFDRSPWYQFLQNRRRFVASVSVSSSRRGPQSPQNEGLDSTQGVHGLPTPMQGQTLRQHRKHLQYLQDLANWDPSFPSERISWYDEYIQRQGPTCVNWLEAPLVKERRSRQLIEVRGMALYNPNNGDDGLGTMLAVSPLDDGSVCLWDVNGSRGKRGGIVGTSASEILFNDRRGNDNNQRSKRIDTGVTECVSVDNNGHRAFFAVQGHLIEVDLNRLEVVSRQSFEWSITTLSQTHDGLPLTVGTSLGIHLHDFRARANAKREVVDRVDVARQREESPFKAIFDPKPLPPYASLSQPTPISILHLPRSGDEQMVSDDIFVAGRFSNILHYDRRKFPKIVGSIYSGSRLSSLAALPYPFSGADYEGRRRGELSAERVEQCKTAGDGRALIAGGEYKTKGSLELYGLSSTSHSNDGALVQNSTMMNRYKAASSIILSVANHGTKIAFSDGAGLIKWFERDGHTECRRLKIGHSHAKMRQSLFASMPGSDDLARKILSTKSRHGRERPNEDNILLWTGEKLGMVSFTGDPLFMPDDFEVEDPNVAPDERQRQFEERMREALERQADEARFLNEFGVDTTVMDDGW
;
A
#
# COMPACT_ATOMS: atom_id res chain seq x y z
N MET A 1 40.43 46.00 17.70
CA MET A 1 39.14 46.69 17.50
C MET A 1 38.85 46.65 16.00
N ALA A 2 37.95 45.78 15.57
CA ALA A 2 37.48 45.72 14.19
C ALA A 2 36.10 46.40 14.14
N GLU A 3 35.90 47.30 13.18
CA GLU A 3 34.63 47.98 12.97
C GLU A 3 33.50 46.99 12.62
N PRO A 4 32.27 47.21 13.12
CA PRO A 4 31.12 46.44 12.69
C PRO A 4 30.77 46.83 11.25
N GLY A 5 30.98 45.90 10.32
CA GLY A 5 30.64 46.06 8.91
C GLY A 5 29.17 46.44 8.72
N GLN A 6 28.92 47.52 7.98
CA GLN A 6 27.59 47.91 7.53
C GLN A 6 26.97 46.75 6.72
N LEU A 7 25.97 46.08 7.29
CA LEU A 7 25.12 45.14 6.56
C LEU A 7 24.44 45.90 5.41
N LYS A 8 24.87 45.61 4.17
CA LYS A 8 24.19 46.07 2.95
C LYS A 8 22.72 45.61 3.02
N ARG A 9 21.79 46.57 2.93
CA ARG A 9 20.37 46.26 2.84
C ARG A 9 20.10 45.53 1.51
N PRO A 10 19.41 44.38 1.52
CA PRO A 10 19.04 43.68 0.29
C PRO A 10 18.11 44.58 -0.53
N GLN A 11 18.44 44.79 -1.80
CA GLN A 11 17.64 45.60 -2.72
C GLN A 11 16.70 44.76 -3.58
N ARG A 12 16.93 43.44 -3.61
CA ARG A 12 16.09 42.50 -4.35
C ARG A 12 15.69 41.32 -3.46
N TRP A 13 14.57 40.69 -3.78
CA TRP A 13 14.01 39.60 -2.98
C TRP A 13 14.93 38.37 -2.97
N ASP A 14 15.68 38.14 -4.04
CA ASP A 14 16.65 37.04 -4.19
C ASP A 14 17.90 37.23 -3.32
N GLU A 15 18.13 38.43 -2.78
CA GLU A 15 19.19 38.74 -1.82
C GLU A 15 18.77 38.50 -0.36
N LEU A 16 17.48 38.22 -0.10
CA LEU A 16 17.01 37.90 1.24
C LEU A 16 17.57 36.56 1.73
N PRO A 17 17.87 36.40 3.03
CA PRO A 17 18.20 35.10 3.61
C PRO A 17 17.06 34.11 3.46
N ASP A 18 17.40 32.83 3.34
CA ASP A 18 16.42 31.75 3.11
C ASP A 18 15.42 31.65 4.28
N GLU A 19 15.84 31.98 5.50
CA GLU A 19 14.98 31.98 6.68
C GLU A 19 13.85 33.01 6.57
N ILE A 20 14.16 34.19 6.00
CA ILE A 20 13.17 35.26 5.80
C ILE A 20 12.21 34.88 4.68
N LEU A 21 12.74 34.31 3.59
CA LEU A 21 11.91 33.81 2.49
C LEU A 21 10.98 32.69 2.97
N LEU A 22 11.48 31.76 3.78
CA LEU A 22 10.69 30.67 4.36
C LEU A 22 9.62 31.21 5.30
N GLN A 23 9.93 32.22 6.11
CA GLN A 23 8.94 32.88 6.95
C GLN A 23 7.85 33.55 6.11
N ILE A 24 8.19 34.23 5.00
CA ILE A 24 7.22 34.83 4.08
C ILE A 24 6.35 33.74 3.44
N VAL A 25 6.97 32.68 2.92
CA VAL A 25 6.28 31.56 2.27
C VAL A 25 5.36 30.83 3.27
N SER A 26 5.70 30.77 4.56
CA SER A 26 4.85 30.14 5.57
C SER A 26 3.49 30.81 5.79
N TYR A 27 3.31 32.06 5.33
CA TYR A 27 2.01 32.74 5.35
C TYR A 27 1.14 32.43 4.13
N LEU A 28 1.70 31.78 3.10
CA LEU A 28 0.98 31.43 1.89
C LEU A 28 0.20 30.13 2.10
N GLU A 29 -0.95 30.04 1.46
CA GLU A 29 -1.66 28.76 1.39
C GLU A 29 -0.89 27.76 0.52
N PRO A 30 -0.95 26.45 0.85
CA PRO A 30 -0.20 25.41 0.15
C PRO A 30 -0.39 25.38 -1.37
N HIS A 31 -1.54 25.81 -1.89
CA HIS A 31 -1.79 25.82 -3.34
C HIS A 31 -1.08 26.97 -4.08
N HIS A 32 -0.67 28.03 -3.37
CA HIS A 32 0.11 29.13 -3.95
C HIS A 32 1.61 28.84 -3.99
N VAL A 33 2.10 27.94 -3.11
CA VAL A 33 3.53 27.63 -2.96
C VAL A 33 4.14 27.01 -4.25
N PRO A 34 3.49 26.05 -4.94
CA PRO A 34 4.01 25.50 -6.20
C PRO A 34 4.21 26.54 -7.30
N THR A 35 3.35 27.55 -7.39
CA THR A 35 3.47 28.60 -8.42
C THR A 35 4.77 29.41 -8.26
N LEU A 36 5.21 29.63 -7.02
CA LEU A 36 6.47 30.33 -6.73
C LEU A 36 7.70 29.51 -7.12
N GLN A 37 7.61 28.19 -7.13
CA GLN A 37 8.70 27.31 -7.55
C GLN A 37 9.09 27.54 -9.02
N LEU A 38 8.17 28.05 -9.84
CA LEU A 38 8.40 28.33 -11.26
C LEU A 38 9.14 29.66 -11.49
N VAL A 39 9.25 30.53 -10.48
CA VAL A 39 9.79 31.89 -10.62
C VAL A 39 11.31 31.92 -10.57
N SER A 40 11.94 31.17 -9.66
CA SER A 40 13.40 31.06 -9.57
C SER A 40 13.86 29.78 -8.89
N ARG A 41 15.11 29.37 -9.13
CA ARG A 41 15.72 28.21 -8.45
C ARG A 41 15.78 28.38 -6.93
N LYS A 42 16.09 29.60 -6.46
CA LYS A 42 16.14 29.89 -5.01
C LYS A 42 14.76 29.74 -4.37
N LEU A 43 13.70 30.25 -5.00
CA LEU A 43 12.33 30.04 -4.51
C LEU A 43 11.93 28.58 -4.60
N ARG A 44 12.30 27.89 -5.67
CA ARG A 44 12.03 26.46 -5.79
C ARG A 44 12.57 25.69 -4.60
N ASP A 45 13.83 25.93 -4.23
CA ASP A 45 14.48 25.21 -3.14
C ASP A 45 13.84 25.56 -1.78
N VAL A 46 13.53 26.85 -1.52
CA VAL A 46 12.82 27.28 -0.29
C VAL A 46 11.38 26.75 -0.24
N CYS A 47 10.66 26.76 -1.36
CA CYS A 47 9.28 26.27 -1.46
C CYS A 47 9.18 24.74 -1.45
N LEU A 48 10.29 24.01 -1.53
CA LEU A 48 10.38 22.56 -1.35
C LEU A 48 10.93 22.18 0.03
N ASP A 49 11.01 23.12 0.97
CA ASP A 49 11.49 22.87 2.31
C ASP A 49 10.72 21.75 3.03
N HIS A 50 11.46 20.83 3.62
CA HIS A 50 10.94 19.61 4.23
C HIS A 50 10.06 19.91 5.44
N GLU A 51 10.46 20.85 6.29
CA GLU A 51 9.75 21.20 7.52
C GLU A 51 8.46 21.98 7.23
N LEU A 52 8.47 22.85 6.21
CA LEU A 52 7.28 23.55 5.75
C LEU A 52 6.18 22.55 5.34
N TRP A 53 6.48 21.62 4.44
CA TRP A 53 5.49 20.64 3.97
C TRP A 53 5.07 19.65 5.06
N LYS A 54 5.99 19.27 5.97
CA LYS A 54 5.66 18.47 7.15
C LYS A 54 4.61 19.14 8.02
N ARG A 55 4.76 20.44 8.30
CA ARG A 55 3.78 21.24 9.05
C ARG A 55 2.44 21.30 8.33
N HIS A 56 2.44 21.53 7.01
CA HIS A 56 1.20 21.52 6.24
C HIS A 56 0.47 20.17 6.28
N CYS A 57 1.19 19.06 6.23
CA CYS A 57 0.63 17.71 6.42
C CYS A 57 0.04 17.54 7.83
N PHE A 58 0.75 18.00 8.87
CA PHE A 58 0.31 17.92 10.26
C PHE A 58 -0.94 18.74 10.54
N ASP A 59 -0.93 20.03 10.17
CA ASP A 59 -2.01 20.98 10.45
C ASP A 59 -3.34 20.56 9.81
N ARG A 60 -3.26 19.93 8.63
CA ARG A 60 -4.41 19.42 7.89
C ARG A 60 -4.72 17.94 8.17
N SER A 61 -3.99 17.30 9.09
CA SER A 61 -4.21 15.88 9.40
C SER A 61 -5.53 15.68 10.15
N PRO A 62 -6.31 14.63 9.81
CA PRO A 62 -7.49 14.24 10.60
C PRO A 62 -7.12 13.94 12.06
N TRP A 63 -5.91 13.43 12.29
CA TRP A 63 -5.33 13.22 13.61
C TRP A 63 -5.33 14.50 14.46
N TYR A 64 -4.78 15.59 13.91
CA TYR A 64 -4.61 16.83 14.66
C TYR A 64 -5.95 17.53 14.88
N GLN A 65 -6.83 17.50 13.88
CA GLN A 65 -8.21 17.97 14.01
C GLN A 65 -8.96 17.23 15.13
N PHE A 66 -8.86 15.90 15.17
CA PHE A 66 -9.45 15.09 16.24
C PHE A 66 -8.89 15.47 17.61
N LEU A 67 -7.57 15.61 17.74
CA LEU A 67 -6.92 15.98 19.00
C LEU A 67 -7.39 17.36 19.49
N GLN A 68 -7.44 18.35 18.60
CA GLN A 68 -7.93 19.69 18.92
C GLN A 68 -9.39 19.67 19.36
N ASN A 69 -10.27 18.98 18.62
CA ASN A 69 -11.69 18.87 18.94
C ASN A 69 -11.91 18.24 20.32
N ARG A 70 -11.17 17.16 20.63
CA ARG A 70 -11.21 16.51 21.94
C ARG A 70 -10.81 17.47 23.07
N ARG A 71 -9.72 18.22 22.89
CA ARG A 71 -9.26 19.21 23.90
C ARG A 71 -10.26 20.35 24.09
N ARG A 72 -10.86 20.85 23.00
CA ARG A 72 -11.93 21.87 23.07
C ARG A 72 -13.16 21.36 23.83
N PHE A 73 -13.57 20.12 23.58
CA PHE A 73 -14.67 19.48 24.28
C PHE A 73 -14.37 19.35 25.79
N VAL A 74 -13.22 18.80 26.17
CA VAL A 74 -12.84 18.68 27.60
C VAL A 74 -12.78 20.04 28.29
N ALA A 75 -12.23 21.06 27.63
CA ALA A 75 -12.21 22.43 28.16
C ALA A 75 -13.65 22.97 28.38
N SER A 76 -14.56 22.78 27.43
CA SER A 76 -15.96 23.22 27.59
C SER A 76 -16.69 22.53 28.74
N VAL A 77 -16.45 21.22 28.94
CA VAL A 77 -17.06 20.45 30.05
C VAL A 77 -16.56 20.99 31.39
N SER A 78 -15.25 21.22 31.54
CA SER A 78 -14.67 21.75 32.78
C SER A 78 -15.21 23.13 33.18
N VAL A 79 -15.51 24.00 32.22
CA VAL A 79 -16.09 25.33 32.46
C VAL A 79 -17.56 25.24 32.86
N SER A 80 -18.29 24.24 32.34
CA SER A 80 -19.71 24.03 32.66
C SER A 80 -19.94 23.44 34.06
N SER A 81 -19.02 22.58 34.55
CA SER A 81 -19.08 22.00 35.90
C SER A 81 -18.67 22.99 36.99
N SER A 82 -17.87 24.02 36.69
CA SER A 82 -17.58 25.12 37.62
C SER A 82 -18.75 26.11 37.83
N ARG A 83 -19.84 26.02 37.05
CA ARG A 83 -21.03 26.89 37.21
C ARG A 83 -22.13 26.30 38.09
N ARG A 84 -21.97 25.09 38.65
CA ARG A 84 -22.95 24.45 39.55
C ARG A 84 -22.37 24.03 40.91
N GLY A 85 -21.54 24.88 41.52
CA GLY A 85 -21.17 24.77 42.93
C GLY A 85 -21.98 25.75 43.77
N PRO A 86 -22.66 25.33 44.86
CA PRO A 86 -23.37 26.26 45.73
C PRO A 86 -22.38 27.18 46.45
N GLN A 87 -22.67 28.49 46.40
CA GLN A 87 -21.94 29.52 47.13
C GLN A 87 -21.98 29.21 48.63
N SER A 88 -20.81 29.03 49.25
CA SER A 88 -20.63 29.05 50.70
C SER A 88 -19.86 30.31 51.06
N PRO A 89 -20.35 31.16 51.98
CA PRO A 89 -19.66 32.38 52.36
C PRO A 89 -18.61 32.11 53.45
N GLN A 90 -17.54 32.91 53.39
CA GLN A 90 -16.68 33.34 54.50
C GLN A 90 -15.84 32.28 55.23
N ASN A 91 -14.51 32.42 55.10
CA ASN A 91 -13.69 32.57 56.29
C ASN A 91 -12.47 33.45 55.97
N GLU A 92 -12.47 34.63 56.57
CA GLU A 92 -11.32 35.51 56.69
C GLU A 92 -10.32 34.86 57.66
N GLY A 93 -9.04 34.90 57.29
CA GLY A 93 -7.93 34.45 58.13
C GLY A 93 -6.64 34.97 57.54
N LEU A 94 -6.23 36.16 58.00
CA LEU A 94 -4.90 36.70 57.78
C LEU A 94 -3.87 35.71 58.36
N ASP A 95 -2.84 35.36 57.58
CA ASP A 95 -1.50 35.54 58.11
C ASP A 95 -0.47 35.80 57.00
N SER A 96 0.43 36.72 57.33
CA SER A 96 1.44 37.28 56.44
C SER A 96 2.75 36.52 56.63
N THR A 97 3.46 36.23 55.53
CA THR A 97 4.86 36.62 55.27
C THR A 97 5.57 35.64 54.32
N GLN A 98 6.41 36.24 53.45
CA GLN A 98 7.45 35.66 52.60
C GLN A 98 7.05 35.15 51.20
N GLY A 99 7.38 35.98 50.20
CA GLY A 99 7.47 35.58 48.80
C GLY A 99 7.14 36.72 47.84
N VAL A 100 8.05 37.68 47.69
CA VAL A 100 8.02 38.65 46.59
C VAL A 100 8.20 37.88 45.28
N HIS A 101 7.11 37.46 44.66
CA HIS A 101 7.08 37.07 43.25
C HIS A 101 6.12 38.00 42.54
N GLY A 102 6.69 38.90 41.74
CA GLY A 102 5.95 39.84 40.93
C GLY A 102 4.91 39.12 40.09
N LEU A 103 3.67 39.62 40.15
CA LEU A 103 2.62 39.30 39.18
C LEU A 103 3.22 39.51 37.78
N PRO A 104 3.17 38.50 36.88
CA PRO A 104 3.69 38.66 35.53
C PRO A 104 3.02 39.85 34.88
N THR A 105 3.81 40.79 34.35
CA THR A 105 3.27 41.89 33.54
C THR A 105 2.45 41.27 32.40
N PRO A 106 1.33 41.86 31.94
CA PRO A 106 0.50 41.28 30.88
C PRO A 106 1.28 40.85 29.63
N MET A 107 2.37 41.56 29.30
CA MET A 107 3.31 41.17 28.24
C MET A 107 4.09 39.88 28.55
N GLN A 108 4.62 39.72 29.77
CA GLN A 108 5.30 38.48 30.21
C GLN A 108 4.32 37.29 30.25
N GLY A 109 3.08 37.51 30.69
CA GLY A 109 2.03 36.50 30.66
C GLY A 109 1.64 36.05 29.24
N GLN A 110 1.62 36.98 28.28
CA GLN A 110 1.39 36.66 26.86
C GLN A 110 2.54 35.85 26.26
N THR A 111 3.80 36.25 26.50
CA THR A 111 4.98 35.53 26.00
C THR A 111 5.06 34.11 26.55
N LEU A 112 4.84 33.92 27.85
CA LEU A 112 4.82 32.58 28.47
C LEU A 112 3.69 31.70 27.91
N ARG A 113 2.52 32.28 27.64
CA ARG A 113 1.39 31.57 27.02
C ARG A 113 1.69 31.16 25.58
N GLN A 114 2.31 32.04 24.79
CA GLN A 114 2.75 31.75 23.42
C GLN A 114 3.81 30.64 23.42
N HIS A 115 4.81 30.73 24.30
CA HIS A 115 5.84 29.72 24.45
C HIS A 115 5.26 28.34 24.81
N ARG A 116 4.33 28.28 25.77
CA ARG A 116 3.65 27.03 26.14
C ARG A 116 2.84 26.43 24.99
N LYS A 117 2.14 27.25 24.21
CA LYS A 117 1.42 26.79 23.01
C LYS A 117 2.38 26.25 21.95
N HIS A 118 3.51 26.91 21.76
CA HIS A 118 4.54 26.46 20.82
C HIS A 118 5.14 25.11 21.24
N LEU A 119 5.50 24.94 22.52
CA LEU A 119 5.98 23.66 23.03
C LEU A 119 4.94 22.54 22.88
N GLN A 120 3.67 22.85 23.15
CA GLN A 120 2.58 21.90 22.95
C GLN A 120 2.42 21.51 21.47
N TYR A 121 2.52 22.48 20.56
CA TYR A 121 2.48 22.23 19.12
C TYR A 121 3.63 21.30 18.68
N LEU A 122 4.86 21.55 19.14
CA LEU A 122 6.00 20.68 18.84
C LEU A 122 5.83 19.27 19.40
N GLN A 123 5.27 19.14 20.60
CA GLN A 123 4.93 17.85 21.18
C GLN A 123 3.87 17.13 20.34
N ASP A 124 2.79 17.80 19.96
CA ASP A 124 1.73 17.22 19.14
C ASP A 124 2.27 16.77 17.77
N LEU A 125 3.12 17.60 17.15
CA LEU A 125 3.80 17.28 15.90
C LEU A 125 4.65 16.02 16.03
N ALA A 126 5.43 15.88 17.10
CA ALA A 126 6.21 14.68 17.37
C ALA A 126 5.31 13.44 17.56
N ASN A 127 4.20 13.59 18.28
CA ASN A 127 3.25 12.49 18.50
C ASN A 127 2.61 12.00 17.19
N TRP A 128 2.25 12.92 16.28
CA TRP A 128 1.70 12.58 14.98
C TRP A 128 2.74 11.95 14.04
N ASP A 129 3.96 12.48 14.01
CA ASP A 129 4.96 12.19 12.97
C ASP A 129 5.07 10.68 12.62
N PRO A 130 4.60 10.25 11.43
CA PRO A 130 4.62 8.83 11.03
C PRO A 130 5.99 8.31 10.57
N SER A 131 6.98 9.20 10.41
CA SER A 131 8.32 8.86 9.90
C SER A 131 9.14 8.03 10.89
N PHE A 132 9.98 7.12 10.39
CA PHE A 132 11.04 6.49 11.19
C PHE A 132 12.41 7.07 10.84
N PRO A 133 13.40 7.02 11.75
CA PRO A 133 14.71 7.66 11.54
C PRO A 133 15.47 7.21 10.29
N SER A 134 15.32 5.96 9.83
CA SER A 134 15.97 5.46 8.62
C SER A 134 15.17 5.73 7.34
N GLU A 135 13.93 6.21 7.46
CA GLU A 135 13.04 6.42 6.34
C GLU A 135 13.27 7.79 5.70
N ARG A 136 13.47 7.79 4.38
CA ARG A 136 13.54 9.03 3.61
C ARG A 136 12.15 9.37 3.09
N ILE A 137 11.70 10.59 3.36
CA ILE A 137 10.36 11.05 3.00
C ILE A 137 10.48 12.40 2.30
N SER A 138 9.76 12.55 1.18
CA SER A 138 9.47 13.84 0.59
C SER A 138 8.12 14.30 1.12
N TRP A 139 8.09 15.28 2.03
CA TRP A 139 6.82 15.78 2.58
C TRP A 139 5.98 16.52 1.56
N TYR A 140 6.60 17.05 0.49
CA TYR A 140 5.87 17.61 -0.63
C TYR A 140 5.04 16.53 -1.34
N ASP A 141 5.66 15.40 -1.68
CA ASP A 141 4.95 14.29 -2.32
C ASP A 141 3.93 13.66 -1.36
N GLU A 142 4.28 13.53 -0.07
CA GLU A 142 3.35 13.07 0.97
C GLU A 142 2.13 14.00 1.11
N TYR A 143 2.32 15.32 0.96
CA TYR A 143 1.23 16.29 0.94
C TYR A 143 0.32 16.07 -0.26
N ILE A 144 0.89 15.88 -1.46
CA ILE A 144 0.12 15.54 -2.68
C ILE A 144 -0.66 14.24 -2.47
N GLN A 145 -0.03 13.20 -1.92
CA GLN A 145 -0.70 11.94 -1.64
C GLN A 145 -1.83 12.05 -0.60
N ARG A 146 -1.75 12.99 0.34
CA ARG A 146 -2.79 13.20 1.37
C ARG A 146 -3.91 14.12 0.90
N GLN A 147 -3.59 15.19 0.19
CA GLN A 147 -4.49 16.32 -0.08
C GLN A 147 -4.69 16.60 -1.57
N GLY A 148 -3.73 16.21 -2.41
CA GLY A 148 -3.84 16.38 -3.86
C GLY A 148 -4.97 15.53 -4.45
N PRO A 149 -5.51 15.87 -5.63
CA PRO A 149 -6.54 15.09 -6.30
C PRO A 149 -6.07 13.64 -6.62
N THR A 150 -7.03 12.75 -6.84
CA THR A 150 -6.76 11.35 -7.19
C THR A 150 -7.61 10.92 -8.37
N CYS A 151 -7.02 10.10 -9.24
CA CYS A 151 -7.72 9.52 -10.38
C CYS A 151 -7.41 8.01 -10.49
N VAL A 152 -8.37 7.27 -11.04
CA VAL A 152 -8.23 5.84 -11.35
C VAL A 152 -8.04 5.69 -12.84
N ASN A 153 -6.89 5.17 -13.25
CA ASN A 153 -6.50 4.94 -14.64
C ASN A 153 -6.61 3.44 -14.94
N TRP A 154 -7.29 3.06 -16.01
CA TRP A 154 -7.40 1.65 -16.40
C TRP A 154 -6.33 1.29 -17.44
N LEU A 155 -5.56 0.25 -17.16
CA LEU A 155 -4.50 -0.22 -18.07
C LEU A 155 -5.12 -0.79 -19.35
N GLU A 156 -4.32 -0.88 -20.42
CA GLU A 156 -4.74 -1.45 -21.69
C GLU A 156 -5.33 -2.85 -21.49
N ALA A 157 -6.54 -3.07 -22.00
CA ALA A 157 -7.22 -4.35 -21.85
C ALA A 157 -6.71 -5.37 -22.89
N PRO A 158 -6.32 -6.59 -22.49
CA PRO A 158 -5.84 -7.60 -23.42
C PRO A 158 -7.00 -8.14 -24.28
N LEU A 159 -6.74 -8.35 -25.57
CA LEU A 159 -7.75 -8.73 -26.57
C LEU A 159 -7.34 -9.98 -27.35
N VAL A 160 -8.27 -10.91 -27.54
CA VAL A 160 -8.15 -11.97 -28.56
C VAL A 160 -8.49 -11.37 -29.92
N LYS A 161 -7.57 -11.47 -30.89
CA LYS A 161 -7.85 -11.17 -32.29
C LYS A 161 -8.45 -12.39 -32.97
N GLU A 162 -9.76 -12.56 -32.88
CA GLU A 162 -10.48 -13.54 -33.70
C GLU A 162 -10.96 -12.87 -35.00
N ARG A 163 -11.04 -13.63 -36.10
CA ARG A 163 -11.13 -13.13 -37.50
C ARG A 163 -12.20 -12.07 -37.79
N ARG A 164 -13.18 -11.82 -36.90
CA ARG A 164 -14.21 -10.76 -37.02
C ARG A 164 -14.68 -10.13 -35.69
N SER A 165 -14.09 -10.49 -34.54
CA SER A 165 -14.51 -9.96 -33.22
C SER A 165 -13.31 -9.83 -32.28
N ARG A 166 -13.17 -8.66 -31.64
CA ARG A 166 -12.22 -8.44 -30.56
C ARG A 166 -12.90 -8.80 -29.24
N GLN A 167 -12.43 -9.84 -28.56
CA GLN A 167 -12.95 -10.24 -27.27
C GLN A 167 -11.95 -9.90 -26.17
N LEU A 168 -12.42 -9.24 -25.11
CA LEU A 168 -11.66 -8.96 -23.90
C LEU A 168 -11.26 -10.27 -23.19
N ILE A 169 -9.99 -10.36 -22.81
CA ILE A 169 -9.47 -11.44 -21.97
C ILE A 169 -9.38 -10.93 -20.53
N GLU A 170 -9.85 -11.73 -19.58
CA GLU A 170 -9.77 -11.39 -18.17
C GLU A 170 -8.35 -11.61 -17.63
N VAL A 171 -7.92 -10.70 -16.78
CA VAL A 171 -6.69 -10.73 -16.00
C VAL A 171 -6.93 -11.55 -14.73
N ARG A 172 -6.11 -12.57 -14.45
CA ARG A 172 -6.36 -13.55 -13.37
C ARG A 172 -5.44 -13.43 -12.14
N GLY A 173 -4.53 -12.47 -12.14
CA GLY A 173 -3.69 -12.14 -11.00
C GLY A 173 -2.81 -10.94 -11.29
N MET A 174 -1.90 -10.61 -10.37
CA MET A 174 -0.98 -9.50 -10.60
C MET A 174 0.25 -9.58 -9.71
N ALA A 175 1.41 -9.32 -10.28
CA ALA A 175 2.64 -9.03 -9.57
C ALA A 175 3.41 -7.89 -10.25
N LEU A 176 4.31 -7.25 -9.53
CA LEU A 176 5.23 -6.26 -10.09
C LEU A 176 6.55 -6.93 -10.47
N TYR A 177 7.09 -6.53 -11.62
CA TYR A 177 8.38 -6.94 -12.12
C TYR A 177 9.25 -5.70 -12.35
N ASN A 178 10.32 -5.61 -11.56
CA ASN A 178 11.33 -4.57 -11.68
C ASN A 178 12.62 -5.26 -12.11
N PRO A 179 12.96 -5.30 -13.41
CA PRO A 179 14.17 -5.94 -13.90
C PRO A 179 15.40 -5.48 -13.09
N ASN A 180 16.19 -6.41 -12.59
CA ASN A 180 17.36 -6.12 -11.74
C ASN A 180 17.01 -5.22 -10.53
N ASN A 181 15.82 -5.38 -9.95
CA ASN A 181 15.32 -4.54 -8.85
C ASN A 181 15.26 -3.03 -9.18
N GLY A 182 15.17 -2.65 -10.46
CA GLY A 182 15.15 -1.26 -10.92
C GLY A 182 16.52 -0.71 -11.32
N ASP A 183 17.59 -1.51 -11.25
CA ASP A 183 18.95 -1.15 -11.70
C ASP A 183 19.18 -1.35 -13.21
N ASP A 184 18.12 -1.39 -14.01
CA ASP A 184 18.24 -1.59 -15.46
C ASP A 184 18.59 -0.32 -16.24
N GLY A 185 18.79 0.81 -15.55
CA GLY A 185 19.13 2.10 -16.12
C GLY A 185 17.96 2.85 -16.77
N LEU A 186 16.81 2.19 -16.94
CA LEU A 186 15.59 2.78 -17.52
C LEU A 186 14.53 3.06 -16.45
N GLY A 187 14.67 2.50 -15.25
CA GLY A 187 13.65 2.58 -14.22
C GLY A 187 12.42 1.75 -14.59
N THR A 188 12.63 0.63 -15.29
CA THR A 188 11.52 -0.22 -15.75
C THR A 188 10.74 -0.77 -14.56
N MET A 189 9.42 -0.62 -14.63
CA MET A 189 8.48 -1.31 -13.76
C MET A 189 7.35 -1.85 -14.62
N LEU A 190 7.16 -3.16 -14.60
CA LEU A 190 6.12 -3.85 -15.36
C LEU A 190 5.12 -4.52 -14.41
N ALA A 191 3.84 -4.55 -14.79
CA ALA A 191 2.87 -5.44 -14.20
C ALA A 191 2.88 -6.77 -14.97
N VAL A 192 2.85 -7.89 -14.24
CA VAL A 192 2.83 -9.25 -14.82
C VAL A 192 1.53 -9.93 -14.41
N SER A 193 0.83 -10.52 -15.37
CA SER A 193 -0.41 -11.25 -15.09
C SER A 193 -0.61 -12.47 -15.98
N PRO A 194 -1.16 -13.57 -15.45
CA PRO A 194 -1.76 -14.62 -16.24
C PRO A 194 -3.13 -14.18 -16.75
N LEU A 195 -3.44 -14.49 -18.00
CA LEU A 195 -4.72 -14.22 -18.63
C LEU A 195 -5.61 -15.48 -18.64
N ASP A 196 -6.92 -15.30 -18.78
CA ASP A 196 -7.89 -16.42 -18.80
C ASP A 196 -7.61 -17.47 -19.89
N ASP A 197 -7.03 -17.07 -21.01
CA ASP A 197 -6.64 -17.95 -22.12
C ASP A 197 -5.33 -18.72 -21.87
N GLY A 198 -4.74 -18.60 -20.68
CA GLY A 198 -3.49 -19.26 -20.31
C GLY A 198 -2.23 -18.60 -20.87
N SER A 199 -2.33 -17.39 -21.44
CA SER A 199 -1.16 -16.55 -21.76
C SER A 199 -0.66 -15.75 -20.55
N VAL A 200 0.53 -15.17 -20.68
CA VAL A 200 1.13 -14.22 -19.73
C VAL A 200 1.28 -12.88 -20.42
N CYS A 201 0.85 -11.81 -19.75
CA CYS A 201 0.87 -10.45 -20.28
C CYS A 201 1.67 -9.51 -19.37
N LEU A 202 2.36 -8.56 -20.00
CA LEU A 202 3.18 -7.52 -19.36
C LEU A 202 2.66 -6.13 -19.72
N TRP A 203 2.50 -5.26 -18.73
CA TRP A 203 2.15 -3.84 -18.92
C TRP A 203 3.24 -2.92 -18.38
N ASP A 204 3.45 -1.78 -19.03
CA ASP A 204 4.41 -0.78 -18.57
C ASP A 204 3.77 0.15 -17.52
N VAL A 205 4.22 0.07 -16.27
CA VAL A 205 3.66 0.86 -15.16
C VAL A 205 4.18 2.30 -15.18
N ASN A 206 5.43 2.49 -15.60
CA ASN A 206 6.10 3.79 -15.59
C ASN A 206 6.11 4.49 -16.96
N GLY A 207 5.86 3.76 -18.06
CA GLY A 207 6.01 4.27 -19.43
C GLY A 207 7.48 4.30 -19.89
N SER A 208 8.32 3.45 -19.28
CA SER A 208 9.77 3.36 -19.53
C SER A 208 10.15 2.60 -20.81
N ARG A 209 9.30 1.66 -21.23
CA ARG A 209 9.45 0.78 -22.40
C ARG A 209 8.40 1.02 -23.48
N GLY A 210 7.35 1.79 -23.17
CA GLY A 210 6.27 2.11 -24.09
C GLY A 210 5.33 3.16 -23.50
N LYS A 211 4.05 3.10 -23.87
CA LYS A 211 3.03 3.95 -23.25
C LYS A 211 2.78 3.48 -21.82
N ARG A 212 2.72 4.42 -20.89
CA ARG A 212 2.32 4.14 -19.51
C ARG A 212 0.93 3.50 -19.51
N GLY A 213 0.79 2.38 -18.82
CA GLY A 213 -0.41 1.55 -18.78
C GLY A 213 -0.62 0.64 -19.99
N GLY A 214 0.24 0.70 -21.01
CA GLY A 214 0.13 -0.11 -22.22
C GLY A 214 0.78 -1.49 -22.11
N ILE A 215 0.33 -2.43 -22.95
CA ILE A 215 0.88 -3.79 -23.04
C ILE A 215 2.24 -3.72 -23.75
N VAL A 216 3.27 -4.27 -23.09
CA VAL A 216 4.64 -4.39 -23.64
C VAL A 216 4.84 -5.72 -24.34
N GLY A 217 4.15 -6.77 -23.89
CA GLY A 217 4.27 -8.09 -24.49
C GLY A 217 3.25 -9.08 -23.92
N THR A 218 2.86 -10.03 -24.77
CA THR A 218 1.98 -11.14 -24.41
C THR A 218 2.57 -12.42 -24.97
N SER A 219 2.58 -13.49 -24.17
CA SER A 219 3.04 -14.81 -24.59
C SER A 219 2.07 -15.43 -25.61
N ALA A 220 2.45 -16.59 -26.16
CA ALA A 220 1.47 -17.46 -26.80
C ALA A 220 0.35 -17.85 -25.82
N SER A 221 -0.86 -18.05 -26.34
CA SER A 221 -2.00 -18.58 -25.57
C SER A 221 -1.75 -20.02 -25.11
N GLU A 222 -2.46 -20.42 -24.05
CA GLU A 222 -2.42 -21.75 -23.45
C GLU A 222 -1.07 -22.21 -22.85
N ILE A 223 -0.04 -21.35 -22.76
CA ILE A 223 1.27 -21.77 -22.20
C ILE A 223 1.18 -22.20 -20.73
N LEU A 224 0.22 -21.64 -19.98
CA LEU A 224 -0.05 -21.96 -18.59
C LEU A 224 -0.95 -23.20 -18.41
N PHE A 225 -1.51 -23.76 -19.48
CA PHE A 225 -2.29 -24.99 -19.40
C PHE A 225 -1.42 -26.22 -19.70
N ASN A 226 -1.67 -27.30 -18.97
CA ASN A 226 -1.09 -28.60 -19.26
C ASN A 226 -1.97 -29.33 -20.27
N ASP A 227 -1.90 -29.00 -21.56
CA ASP A 227 -2.58 -29.82 -22.57
C ASP A 227 -1.65 -30.93 -23.08
N ARG A 228 -1.98 -32.16 -22.67
CA ARG A 228 -1.44 -33.38 -23.25
C ARG A 228 -2.59 -34.33 -23.53
N ARG A 229 -3.37 -34.03 -24.59
CA ARG A 229 -3.99 -34.96 -25.57
C ARG A 229 -5.37 -34.42 -25.99
N GLY A 230 -5.43 -33.96 -27.25
CA GLY A 230 -6.49 -34.30 -28.20
C GLY A 230 -7.90 -33.81 -27.90
N ASN A 231 -8.31 -32.78 -28.64
CA ASN A 231 -9.60 -32.73 -29.34
C ASN A 231 -10.90 -32.94 -28.53
N ASP A 232 -10.96 -32.59 -27.23
CA ASP A 232 -12.23 -32.43 -26.54
C ASP A 232 -12.70 -30.97 -26.61
N ASN A 233 -13.78 -30.79 -27.38
CA ASN A 233 -14.43 -29.53 -27.75
C ASN A 233 -15.11 -28.80 -26.59
N ASN A 234 -14.37 -28.44 -25.54
CA ASN A 234 -14.88 -27.52 -24.54
C ASN A 234 -13.82 -26.48 -24.16
N GLN A 235 -13.57 -25.53 -25.06
CA GLN A 235 -12.78 -24.32 -24.73
C GLN A 235 -13.32 -23.58 -23.48
N ARG A 236 -14.59 -23.80 -23.10
CA ARG A 236 -15.19 -23.27 -21.86
C ARG A 236 -14.63 -23.89 -20.55
N SER A 237 -13.99 -25.06 -20.58
CA SER A 237 -13.43 -25.71 -19.38
C SER A 237 -11.93 -25.43 -19.16
N LYS A 238 -11.23 -24.83 -20.14
CA LYS A 238 -9.82 -24.41 -20.04
C LYS A 238 -9.73 -22.95 -19.59
N ARG A 239 -10.19 -22.66 -18.37
CA ARG A 239 -9.99 -21.36 -17.73
C ARG A 239 -9.04 -21.52 -16.56
N ILE A 240 -8.20 -20.53 -16.32
CA ILE A 240 -7.37 -20.53 -15.09
C ILE A 240 -8.33 -20.55 -13.89
N ASP A 241 -8.08 -21.41 -12.90
CA ASP A 241 -8.97 -21.49 -11.74
C ASP A 241 -8.92 -20.18 -10.92
N THR A 242 -10.08 -19.59 -10.65
CA THR A 242 -10.26 -18.36 -9.85
C THR A 242 -10.07 -18.56 -8.35
N GLY A 243 -9.86 -19.82 -7.89
CA GLY A 243 -9.72 -20.17 -6.49
C GLY A 243 -8.39 -19.76 -5.83
N VAL A 244 -7.36 -19.45 -6.62
CA VAL A 244 -6.05 -19.03 -6.11
C VAL A 244 -6.08 -17.53 -5.80
N THR A 245 -5.73 -17.17 -4.56
CA THR A 245 -5.79 -15.79 -4.07
C THR A 245 -4.58 -14.97 -4.50
N GLU A 246 -3.39 -15.53 -4.31
CA GLU A 246 -2.11 -14.98 -4.76
C GLU A 246 -1.48 -15.97 -5.74
N CYS A 247 -1.73 -15.80 -7.04
CA CYS A 247 -1.37 -16.78 -8.07
C CYS A 247 -0.11 -16.43 -8.87
N VAL A 248 0.50 -15.27 -8.62
CA VAL A 248 1.68 -14.79 -9.35
C VAL A 248 2.75 -14.33 -8.38
N SER A 249 3.98 -14.80 -8.58
CA SER A 249 5.16 -14.32 -7.88
C SER A 249 6.30 -14.08 -8.85
N VAL A 250 7.15 -13.09 -8.62
CA VAL A 250 8.18 -12.65 -9.58
C VAL A 250 9.54 -12.61 -8.91
N ASP A 251 10.52 -13.26 -9.53
CA ASP A 251 11.94 -13.06 -9.27
C ASP A 251 12.50 -11.98 -10.22
N ASN A 252 12.74 -10.81 -9.66
CA ASN A 252 13.27 -9.64 -10.38
C ASN A 252 14.68 -9.86 -10.94
N ASN A 253 15.54 -10.60 -10.22
CA ASN A 253 16.94 -10.80 -10.59
C ASN A 253 17.08 -11.96 -11.58
N GLY A 254 16.32 -13.04 -11.38
CA GLY A 254 16.29 -14.17 -12.31
C GLY A 254 15.48 -13.92 -13.59
N HIS A 255 14.72 -12.81 -13.66
CA HIS A 255 13.76 -12.53 -14.73
C HIS A 255 12.79 -13.72 -14.92
N ARG A 256 12.26 -14.23 -13.81
CA ARG A 256 11.34 -15.37 -13.77
C ARG A 256 10.05 -14.98 -13.09
N ALA A 257 8.94 -15.52 -13.58
CA ALA A 257 7.67 -15.49 -12.88
C ALA A 257 7.15 -16.90 -12.60
N PHE A 258 6.50 -17.05 -11.47
CA PHE A 258 5.90 -18.29 -11.00
C PHE A 258 4.38 -18.10 -10.97
N PHE A 259 3.68 -18.97 -11.69
CA PHE A 259 2.23 -18.95 -11.79
C PHE A 259 1.65 -20.20 -11.15
N ALA A 260 0.72 -20.02 -10.22
CA ALA A 260 -0.05 -21.11 -9.64
C ALA A 260 -1.33 -21.32 -10.45
N VAL A 261 -1.46 -22.50 -11.05
CA VAL A 261 -2.64 -22.92 -11.80
C VAL A 261 -3.06 -24.29 -11.26
N GLN A 262 -4.18 -24.33 -10.53
CA GLN A 262 -4.67 -25.54 -9.83
C GLN A 262 -3.57 -26.12 -8.90
N GLY A 263 -3.15 -27.36 -9.11
CA GLY A 263 -2.05 -28.02 -8.37
C GLY A 263 -0.66 -27.82 -8.99
N HIS A 264 -0.51 -26.96 -10.00
CA HIS A 264 0.74 -26.79 -10.73
C HIS A 264 1.35 -25.41 -10.52
N LEU A 265 2.65 -25.38 -10.25
CA LEU A 265 3.50 -24.20 -10.26
C LEU A 265 4.27 -24.16 -11.58
N ILE A 266 4.06 -23.10 -12.36
CA ILE A 266 4.64 -22.94 -13.70
C ILE A 266 5.63 -21.79 -13.65
N GLU A 267 6.88 -22.07 -13.98
CA GLU A 267 7.95 -21.06 -14.08
C GLU A 267 8.05 -20.58 -15.53
N VAL A 268 8.00 -19.26 -15.73
CA VAL A 268 8.07 -18.60 -17.04
C VAL A 268 9.24 -17.62 -17.05
N ASP A 269 10.02 -17.64 -18.14
CA ASP A 269 11.05 -16.65 -18.42
C ASP A 269 10.38 -15.35 -18.89
N LEU A 270 10.52 -14.26 -18.14
CA LEU A 270 9.87 -12.98 -18.46
C LEU A 270 10.50 -12.25 -19.66
N ASN A 271 11.74 -12.58 -20.02
CA ASN A 271 12.39 -11.98 -21.19
C ASN A 271 11.92 -12.63 -22.49
N ARG A 272 11.58 -13.93 -22.44
CA ARG A 272 11.16 -14.71 -23.60
C ARG A 272 9.65 -14.99 -23.64
N LEU A 273 8.97 -14.82 -22.52
CA LEU A 273 7.56 -15.19 -22.31
C LEU A 273 7.30 -16.68 -22.64
N GLU A 274 8.24 -17.53 -22.25
CA GLU A 274 8.21 -18.99 -22.46
C GLU A 274 8.30 -19.75 -21.14
N VAL A 275 7.66 -20.92 -21.08
CA VAL A 275 7.70 -21.78 -19.88
C VAL A 275 9.06 -22.46 -19.76
N VAL A 276 9.70 -22.27 -18.61
CA VAL A 276 10.99 -22.87 -18.25
C VAL A 276 10.79 -24.21 -17.56
N SER A 277 9.85 -24.27 -16.62
CA SER A 277 9.64 -25.46 -15.81
C SER A 277 8.22 -25.55 -15.27
N ARG A 278 7.83 -26.77 -14.88
CA ARG A 278 6.54 -27.06 -14.24
C ARG A 278 6.78 -27.96 -13.05
N GLN A 279 6.12 -27.69 -11.95
CA GLN A 279 6.11 -28.54 -10.76
C GLN A 279 4.68 -28.81 -10.34
N SER A 280 4.36 -30.08 -10.12
CA SER A 280 3.08 -30.50 -9.57
C SER A 280 3.18 -30.64 -8.06
N PHE A 281 2.12 -30.23 -7.36
CA PHE A 281 1.90 -30.46 -5.94
C PHE A 281 0.74 -31.45 -5.76
N GLU A 282 0.71 -32.13 -4.63
CA GLU A 282 -0.29 -33.16 -4.33
C GLU A 282 -1.71 -32.57 -4.20
N TRP A 283 -1.79 -31.30 -3.81
CA TRP A 283 -3.04 -30.57 -3.60
C TRP A 283 -3.04 -29.25 -4.36
N SER A 284 -4.24 -28.74 -4.65
CA SER A 284 -4.41 -27.44 -5.29
C SER A 284 -3.73 -26.34 -4.49
N ILE A 285 -2.92 -25.55 -5.19
CA ILE A 285 -2.26 -24.36 -4.67
C ILE A 285 -3.33 -23.30 -4.41
N THR A 286 -3.29 -22.65 -3.25
CA THR A 286 -4.26 -21.62 -2.86
C THR A 286 -3.63 -20.23 -2.79
N THR A 287 -2.33 -20.15 -2.54
CA THR A 287 -1.58 -18.89 -2.40
C THR A 287 -0.07 -19.11 -2.60
N LEU A 288 0.59 -18.11 -3.17
CA LEU A 288 2.05 -18.03 -3.28
C LEU A 288 2.56 -16.87 -2.42
N SER A 289 3.73 -17.07 -1.81
CA SER A 289 4.49 -15.97 -1.22
C SER A 289 5.18 -15.11 -2.27
N GLN A 290 5.55 -13.88 -1.90
CA GLN A 290 6.46 -13.08 -2.72
C GLN A 290 7.84 -13.73 -2.79
N THR A 291 8.43 -13.77 -3.98
CA THR A 291 9.80 -14.24 -4.18
C THR A 291 10.79 -13.20 -3.67
N HIS A 292 11.82 -13.68 -2.98
CA HIS A 292 12.92 -12.87 -2.49
C HIS A 292 14.25 -13.47 -2.94
N ASP A 293 15.23 -12.62 -3.19
CA ASP A 293 16.55 -13.08 -3.60
C ASP A 293 17.17 -13.96 -2.50
N GLY A 294 17.84 -15.02 -2.92
CA GLY A 294 18.49 -15.92 -1.98
C GLY A 294 17.56 -16.86 -1.21
N LEU A 295 16.23 -16.85 -1.43
CA LEU A 295 15.27 -17.61 -0.62
C LEU A 295 14.36 -18.52 -1.47
N PRO A 296 13.95 -19.70 -0.95
CA PRO A 296 12.96 -20.54 -1.62
C PRO A 296 11.58 -19.88 -1.60
N LEU A 297 10.80 -20.12 -2.65
CA LEU A 297 9.40 -19.72 -2.74
C LEU A 297 8.55 -20.57 -1.79
N THR A 298 7.74 -19.96 -0.94
CA THR A 298 6.76 -20.68 -0.13
C THR A 298 5.45 -20.83 -0.91
N VAL A 299 4.96 -22.07 -1.01
CA VAL A 299 3.73 -22.45 -1.73
C VAL A 299 2.70 -22.96 -0.72
N GLY A 300 1.56 -22.28 -0.63
CA GLY A 300 0.42 -22.73 0.17
C GLY A 300 -0.52 -23.58 -0.68
N THR A 301 -0.81 -24.79 -0.23
CA THR A 301 -1.79 -25.70 -0.82
C THR A 301 -3.01 -25.83 0.09
N SER A 302 -4.06 -26.46 -0.43
CA SER A 302 -5.31 -26.64 0.32
C SER A 302 -5.12 -27.34 1.68
N LEU A 303 -4.09 -28.16 1.83
CA LEU A 303 -3.82 -28.96 3.04
C LEU A 303 -2.43 -28.76 3.65
N GLY A 304 -1.59 -27.88 3.10
CA GLY A 304 -0.24 -27.71 3.62
C GLY A 304 0.54 -26.54 3.04
N ILE A 305 1.79 -26.46 3.48
CA ILE A 305 2.75 -25.44 3.05
C ILE A 305 4.02 -26.16 2.60
N HIS A 306 4.60 -25.70 1.50
CA HIS A 306 5.79 -26.29 0.90
C HIS A 306 6.84 -25.20 0.64
N LEU A 307 8.11 -25.56 0.77
CA LEU A 307 9.23 -24.72 0.33
C LEU A 307 9.72 -25.22 -1.04
N HIS A 308 9.62 -24.36 -2.04
CA HIS A 308 10.06 -24.62 -3.40
C HIS A 308 11.34 -23.82 -3.71
N ASP A 309 12.49 -24.49 -3.72
CA ASP A 309 13.74 -23.87 -4.16
C ASP A 309 13.92 -24.03 -5.68
N PHE A 310 13.57 -22.99 -6.42
CA PHE A 310 13.73 -22.95 -7.88
C PHE A 310 15.20 -22.85 -8.31
N ARG A 311 16.12 -22.45 -7.42
CA ARG A 311 17.55 -22.26 -7.72
C ARG A 311 18.33 -23.57 -7.72
N ALA A 312 17.87 -24.56 -6.93
CA ALA A 312 18.51 -25.88 -6.87
C ALA A 312 18.62 -26.55 -8.25
N ARG A 313 17.70 -26.25 -9.17
CA ARG A 313 17.71 -26.76 -10.55
C ARG A 313 18.80 -26.14 -11.42
N ALA A 314 19.17 -24.88 -11.18
CA ALA A 314 20.30 -24.25 -11.86
C ALA A 314 21.62 -24.98 -11.53
N ASN A 315 21.74 -25.46 -10.29
CA ASN A 315 22.91 -26.24 -9.84
C ASN A 315 22.92 -27.66 -10.40
N ALA A 316 21.76 -28.32 -10.51
CA ALA A 316 21.65 -29.66 -11.09
C ALA A 316 22.12 -29.72 -12.56
N LYS A 317 21.91 -28.66 -13.36
CA LYS A 317 22.42 -28.59 -14.74
C LYS A 317 23.95 -28.53 -14.82
N ARG A 318 24.62 -28.14 -13.73
CA ARG A 318 26.09 -28.02 -13.65
C ARG A 318 26.78 -29.32 -13.24
N GLU A 319 26.09 -30.18 -12.49
CA GLU A 319 26.59 -31.51 -12.07
C GLU A 319 26.38 -32.61 -13.13
N VAL A 320 25.43 -32.44 -14.07
CA VAL A 320 25.10 -33.46 -15.08
C VAL A 320 26.15 -33.57 -16.21
N VAL A 321 27.19 -32.73 -16.20
CA VAL A 321 28.29 -32.84 -17.18
C VAL A 321 29.17 -34.08 -16.94
N ASP A 322 29.09 -34.73 -15.77
CA ASP A 322 29.94 -35.90 -15.43
C ASP A 322 29.25 -37.28 -15.56
N ARG A 323 28.03 -37.37 -16.08
CA ARG A 323 27.39 -38.67 -16.37
C ARG A 323 26.66 -38.65 -17.71
N VAL A 324 27.45 -38.75 -18.77
CA VAL A 324 26.98 -39.23 -20.06
C VAL A 324 26.71 -40.73 -19.91
N ASP A 325 25.49 -41.08 -19.53
CA ASP A 325 24.82 -42.31 -19.97
C ASP A 325 23.34 -42.25 -19.59
N VAL A 326 22.49 -42.56 -20.56
CA VAL A 326 21.01 -42.60 -20.52
C VAL A 326 20.30 -41.26 -20.73
N ALA A 327 20.46 -40.73 -21.93
CA ALA A 327 19.41 -39.95 -22.59
C ALA A 327 18.18 -40.85 -22.80
N ARG A 328 17.09 -40.62 -22.05
CA ARG A 328 15.72 -40.98 -22.46
C ARG A 328 14.73 -40.08 -21.75
N GLN A 329 13.90 -39.41 -22.56
CA GLN A 329 12.70 -38.67 -22.19
C GLN A 329 11.98 -39.31 -21.00
N ARG A 330 12.05 -38.66 -19.83
CA ARG A 330 11.26 -39.07 -18.67
C ARG A 330 9.94 -38.32 -18.71
N GLU A 331 8.99 -38.89 -19.42
CA GLU A 331 7.58 -38.58 -19.23
C GLU A 331 7.20 -39.05 -17.83
N GLU A 332 7.09 -38.12 -16.89
CA GLU A 332 6.55 -38.38 -15.56
C GLU A 332 5.04 -38.60 -15.70
N SER A 333 4.62 -39.87 -15.71
CA SER A 333 3.20 -40.19 -15.63
C SER A 333 2.67 -39.77 -14.25
N PRO A 334 1.51 -39.09 -14.16
CA PRO A 334 0.96 -38.59 -12.90
C PRO A 334 0.67 -39.71 -11.89
N PHE A 335 0.44 -40.94 -12.37
CA PHE A 335 0.25 -42.12 -11.54
C PHE A 335 1.56 -42.71 -10.98
N LYS A 336 2.73 -42.32 -11.51
CA LYS A 336 4.03 -42.81 -10.99
C LYS A 336 4.40 -42.17 -9.66
N ALA A 337 3.97 -40.93 -9.42
CA ALA A 337 4.19 -40.22 -8.16
C ALA A 337 3.45 -40.87 -6.99
N ILE A 338 2.30 -41.51 -7.24
CA ILE A 338 1.51 -42.22 -6.22
C ILE A 338 2.25 -43.48 -5.71
N PHE A 339 3.07 -44.09 -6.57
CA PHE A 339 3.86 -45.28 -6.25
C PHE A 339 5.37 -45.00 -6.17
N ASP A 340 5.78 -43.72 -6.10
CA ASP A 340 7.18 -43.37 -5.89
C ASP A 340 7.50 -43.61 -4.41
N PRO A 341 8.39 -44.56 -4.07
CA PRO A 341 8.76 -44.83 -2.68
C PRO A 341 9.59 -43.70 -2.07
N LYS A 342 9.90 -42.63 -2.82
CA LYS A 342 10.57 -41.45 -2.30
C LYS A 342 9.64 -40.68 -1.36
N PRO A 343 10.06 -40.38 -0.13
CA PRO A 343 9.26 -39.57 0.77
C PRO A 343 9.00 -38.21 0.12
N LEU A 344 7.78 -37.70 0.30
CA LEU A 344 7.43 -36.34 -0.11
C LEU A 344 8.46 -35.36 0.45
N PRO A 345 8.83 -34.30 -0.30
CA PRO A 345 9.60 -33.21 0.26
C PRO A 345 8.96 -32.73 1.57
N PRO A 346 9.75 -32.30 2.57
CA PRO A 346 9.20 -31.86 3.83
C PRO A 346 8.17 -30.74 3.59
N TYR A 347 6.94 -30.98 4.04
CA TYR A 347 5.83 -30.04 3.98
C TYR A 347 5.21 -29.89 5.37
N ALA A 348 4.66 -28.71 5.65
CA ALA A 348 3.92 -28.49 6.89
C ALA A 348 2.44 -28.77 6.63
N SER A 349 1.89 -29.79 7.29
CA SER A 349 0.46 -30.08 7.22
C SER A 349 -0.34 -29.02 7.98
N LEU A 350 -1.46 -28.61 7.40
CA LEU A 350 -2.42 -27.70 8.02
C LEU A 350 -3.67 -28.47 8.45
N SER A 351 -4.07 -28.30 9.71
CA SER A 351 -5.26 -28.95 10.25
C SER A 351 -6.57 -28.34 9.74
N GLN A 352 -6.53 -27.06 9.33
CA GLN A 352 -7.64 -26.35 8.71
C GLN A 352 -7.25 -25.91 7.30
N PRO A 353 -8.11 -26.14 6.30
CA PRO A 353 -7.74 -25.90 4.91
C PRO A 353 -7.66 -24.40 4.57
N THR A 354 -6.86 -24.12 3.54
CA THR A 354 -6.79 -22.86 2.78
C THR A 354 -6.00 -21.70 3.43
N PRO A 355 -4.65 -21.75 3.38
CA PRO A 355 -3.85 -20.53 3.51
C PRO A 355 -4.21 -19.57 2.36
N ILE A 356 -4.31 -18.28 2.68
CA ILE A 356 -4.68 -17.22 1.72
C ILE A 356 -3.53 -16.22 1.55
N SER A 357 -2.77 -15.95 2.62
CA SER A 357 -1.67 -15.00 2.58
C SER A 357 -0.45 -15.58 3.29
N ILE A 358 0.69 -15.55 2.60
CA ILE A 358 1.99 -15.97 3.11
C ILE A 358 2.95 -14.79 3.02
N LEU A 359 3.51 -14.41 4.15
CA LEU A 359 4.42 -13.28 4.28
C LEU A 359 5.76 -13.75 4.83
N HIS A 360 6.82 -13.46 4.09
CA HIS A 360 8.17 -13.53 4.64
C HIS A 360 8.47 -12.21 5.36
N LEU A 361 8.89 -12.28 6.63
CA LEU A 361 9.09 -11.07 7.43
C LEU A 361 10.38 -10.35 6.99
N PRO A 362 10.36 -9.01 6.76
CA PRO A 362 11.58 -8.25 6.53
C PRO A 362 12.49 -8.27 7.75
N ARG A 363 13.76 -7.89 7.61
CA ARG A 363 14.65 -7.63 8.74
C ARG A 363 14.32 -6.27 9.34
N SER A 364 14.70 -6.07 10.60
CA SER A 364 14.47 -4.75 11.23
C SER A 364 15.31 -3.68 10.53
N GLY A 365 14.72 -2.52 10.30
CA GLY A 365 15.36 -1.39 9.64
C GLY A 365 15.56 -1.53 8.12
N ASP A 366 15.29 -2.70 7.53
CA ASP A 366 15.50 -2.95 6.10
C ASP A 366 14.36 -3.77 5.48
N GLU A 367 13.59 -3.13 4.59
CA GLU A 367 12.50 -3.77 3.82
C GLU A 367 13.01 -4.78 2.79
N GLN A 368 14.28 -4.66 2.37
CA GLN A 368 14.83 -5.43 1.25
C GLN A 368 15.38 -6.78 1.68
N MET A 369 15.99 -6.82 2.86
CA MET A 369 16.46 -8.07 3.44
C MET A 369 15.34 -8.76 4.20
N VAL A 370 15.22 -10.06 3.99
CA VAL A 370 14.19 -10.88 4.62
C VAL A 370 14.80 -11.76 5.71
N SER A 371 14.04 -12.02 6.77
CA SER A 371 14.42 -12.93 7.84
C SER A 371 14.12 -14.39 7.47
N ASP A 372 14.29 -15.29 8.44
CA ASP A 372 13.88 -16.69 8.32
C ASP A 372 12.42 -16.92 8.76
N ASP A 373 11.72 -15.87 9.17
CA ASP A 373 10.35 -15.96 9.65
C ASP A 373 9.36 -15.96 8.49
N ILE A 374 8.43 -16.90 8.54
CA ILE A 374 7.34 -17.06 7.58
C ILE A 374 6.03 -17.02 8.37
N PHE A 375 5.18 -16.04 8.06
CA PHE A 375 3.85 -15.88 8.65
C PHE A 375 2.79 -16.29 7.65
N VAL A 376 1.81 -17.06 8.11
CA VAL A 376 0.79 -17.65 7.25
C VAL A 376 -0.58 -17.41 7.88
N ALA A 377 -1.48 -16.84 7.09
CA ALA A 377 -2.86 -16.60 7.47
C ALA A 377 -3.83 -17.09 6.39
N GLY A 378 -5.07 -17.31 6.77
CA GLY A 378 -6.10 -17.77 5.84
C GLY A 378 -7.45 -18.00 6.51
N ARG A 379 -8.15 -19.06 6.09
CA ARG A 379 -9.48 -19.42 6.59
C ARG A 379 -9.46 -20.10 7.97
N PHE A 380 -8.52 -19.71 8.82
CA PHE A 380 -8.34 -20.18 10.19
C PHE A 380 -8.06 -18.99 11.11
N SER A 381 -8.31 -19.15 12.41
CA SER A 381 -8.34 -18.03 13.38
C SER A 381 -6.96 -17.49 13.79
N ASN A 382 -5.88 -18.17 13.40
CA ASN A 382 -4.54 -17.89 13.89
C ASN A 382 -3.66 -17.42 12.75
N ILE A 383 -2.64 -16.62 13.05
CA ILE A 383 -1.51 -16.43 12.16
C ILE A 383 -0.44 -17.42 12.61
N LEU A 384 -0.07 -18.35 11.73
CA LEU A 384 0.93 -19.37 12.02
C LEU A 384 2.32 -18.82 11.70
N HIS A 385 3.27 -19.06 12.60
CA HIS A 385 4.66 -18.65 12.43
C HIS A 385 5.56 -19.88 12.28
N TYR A 386 6.32 -19.87 11.18
CA TYR A 386 7.34 -20.86 10.88
C TYR A 386 8.70 -20.17 10.80
N ASP A 387 9.74 -20.91 11.19
CA ASP A 387 11.12 -20.56 10.90
C ASP A 387 11.59 -21.47 9.76
N ARG A 388 12.08 -20.86 8.67
CA ARG A 388 12.57 -21.57 7.48
C ARG A 388 13.60 -22.65 7.82
N ARG A 389 14.45 -22.43 8.84
CA ARG A 389 15.49 -23.36 9.28
C ARG A 389 14.95 -24.56 10.07
N LYS A 390 13.77 -24.40 10.68
CA LYS A 390 13.09 -25.43 11.50
C LYS A 390 11.89 -26.04 10.78
N PHE A 391 11.65 -25.63 9.53
CA PHE A 391 10.55 -26.10 8.70
C PHE A 391 10.60 -27.64 8.60
N PRO A 392 9.47 -28.36 8.75
CA PRO A 392 8.07 -27.88 8.72
C PRO A 392 7.42 -27.56 10.09
N LYS A 393 8.18 -27.45 11.18
CA LYS A 393 7.59 -27.25 12.52
C LYS A 393 7.10 -25.82 12.72
N ILE A 394 5.90 -25.69 13.31
CA ILE A 394 5.36 -24.41 13.78
C ILE A 394 6.21 -23.94 14.97
N VAL A 395 6.71 -22.72 14.91
CA VAL A 395 7.51 -22.09 15.97
C VAL A 395 6.63 -21.27 16.92
N GLY A 396 5.57 -20.68 16.40
CA GLY A 396 4.61 -19.92 17.19
C GLY A 396 3.29 -19.69 16.48
N SER A 397 2.34 -19.09 17.18
CA SER A 397 1.07 -18.66 16.59
C SER A 397 0.55 -17.40 17.28
N ILE A 398 -0.13 -16.56 16.51
CA ILE A 398 -0.82 -15.37 17.01
C ILE A 398 -2.32 -15.62 16.85
N TYR A 399 -3.07 -15.59 17.95
CA TYR A 399 -4.53 -15.74 17.88
C TYR A 399 -5.17 -14.42 17.45
N SER A 400 -5.76 -14.40 16.24
CA SER A 400 -6.56 -13.27 15.77
C SER A 400 -8.04 -13.50 16.11
N GLY A 401 -8.60 -14.65 15.76
CA GLY A 401 -10.04 -14.88 15.80
C GLY A 401 -10.80 -14.27 14.61
N SER A 402 -10.09 -13.59 13.70
CA SER A 402 -10.60 -13.08 12.43
C SER A 402 -10.30 -14.06 11.29
N ARG A 403 -11.02 -13.93 10.17
CA ARG A 403 -10.66 -14.57 8.90
C ARG A 403 -9.80 -13.60 8.11
N LEU A 404 -8.51 -13.85 8.07
CA LEU A 404 -7.54 -12.93 7.49
C LEU A 404 -7.34 -13.22 6.00
N SER A 405 -7.39 -12.16 5.20
CA SER A 405 -7.27 -12.21 3.74
C SER A 405 -5.92 -11.71 3.25
N SER A 406 -5.25 -10.83 4.00
CA SER A 406 -3.99 -10.23 3.58
C SER A 406 -3.09 -9.92 4.76
N LEU A 407 -1.79 -10.14 4.59
CA LEU A 407 -0.73 -9.78 5.52
C LEU A 407 0.25 -8.81 4.85
N ALA A 408 0.73 -7.84 5.62
CA ALA A 408 1.84 -6.97 5.26
C ALA A 408 2.76 -6.80 6.48
N ALA A 409 3.99 -6.36 6.29
CA ALA A 409 4.89 -6.05 7.40
C ALA A 409 5.55 -4.69 7.22
N LEU A 410 5.85 -4.03 8.33
CA LEU A 410 6.73 -2.88 8.39
C LEU A 410 8.02 -3.29 9.11
N PRO A 411 9.21 -2.88 8.64
CA PRO A 411 10.50 -3.21 9.25
C PRO A 411 10.77 -2.38 10.51
N TYR A 412 9.72 -1.85 11.16
CA TYR A 412 9.79 -0.88 12.23
C TYR A 412 9.02 -1.35 13.46
N PRO A 413 9.44 -0.96 14.67
CA PRO A 413 8.78 -1.35 15.90
C PRO A 413 7.35 -0.81 15.98
N PHE A 414 6.48 -1.62 16.59
CA PHE A 414 5.11 -1.23 16.90
C PHE A 414 4.76 -1.62 18.34
N SER A 415 4.13 -0.68 19.05
CA SER A 415 3.67 -0.84 20.43
C SER A 415 2.28 -0.23 20.53
N GLY A 416 1.27 -1.05 20.83
CA GLY A 416 -0.12 -0.59 20.94
C GLY A 416 -0.28 0.51 21.98
N ALA A 417 0.34 0.34 23.15
CA ALA A 417 0.28 1.30 24.25
C ALA A 417 0.93 2.65 23.90
N ASP A 418 2.12 2.63 23.28
CA ASP A 418 2.79 3.87 22.88
C ASP A 418 1.99 4.58 21.78
N TYR A 419 1.49 3.87 20.76
CA TYR A 419 0.64 4.46 19.73
C TYR A 419 -0.69 5.00 20.27
N GLU A 420 -1.27 4.35 21.29
CA GLU A 420 -2.48 4.84 21.95
C GLU A 420 -2.23 6.17 22.66
N GLY A 421 -1.14 6.27 23.42
CA GLY A 421 -0.73 7.53 24.04
C GLY A 421 -0.36 8.60 23.00
N ARG A 422 0.26 8.20 21.87
CA ARG A 422 0.53 9.10 20.75
C ARG A 422 -0.75 9.70 20.22
N ARG A 423 -1.78 8.90 19.90
CA ARG A 423 -3.09 9.41 19.45
C ARG A 423 -3.73 10.43 20.40
N ARG A 424 -3.41 10.36 21.69
CA ARG A 424 -3.89 11.31 22.69
C ARG A 424 -3.02 12.56 22.82
N GLY A 425 -1.88 12.63 22.13
CA GLY A 425 -0.91 13.73 22.24
C GLY A 425 -0.31 13.83 23.64
N GLU A 426 -0.10 12.68 24.30
CA GLU A 426 0.32 12.60 25.70
C GLU A 426 1.81 12.28 25.88
N LEU A 427 2.49 11.72 24.87
CA LEU A 427 3.91 11.38 24.99
C LEU A 427 4.79 12.61 24.82
N SER A 428 5.92 12.64 25.53
CA SER A 428 6.99 13.61 25.26
C SER A 428 7.69 13.29 23.94
N ALA A 429 8.30 14.31 23.32
CA ALA A 429 9.06 14.12 22.08
C ALA A 429 10.20 13.09 22.24
N GLU A 430 10.92 13.13 23.36
CA GLU A 430 11.97 12.14 23.70
C GLU A 430 11.41 10.72 23.77
N ARG A 431 10.23 10.52 24.38
CA ARG A 431 9.61 9.20 24.45
C ARG A 431 9.20 8.69 23.07
N VAL A 432 8.68 9.57 22.20
CA VAL A 432 8.36 9.20 20.81
C VAL A 432 9.62 8.77 20.06
N GLU A 433 10.70 9.52 20.19
CA GLU A 433 11.99 9.18 19.58
C GLU A 433 12.52 7.84 20.07
N GLN A 434 12.46 7.59 21.38
CA GLN A 434 12.80 6.29 21.97
C GLN A 434 11.94 5.17 21.38
N CYS A 435 10.62 5.34 21.28
CA CYS A 435 9.74 4.32 20.71
C CYS A 435 10.06 4.00 19.24
N LYS A 436 10.52 4.98 18.46
CA LYS A 436 10.91 4.79 17.05
C LYS A 436 12.29 4.18 16.87
N THR A 437 13.18 4.36 17.85
CA THR A 437 14.58 3.89 17.83
C THR A 437 14.80 2.63 18.68
N ALA A 438 13.81 2.21 19.47
CA ALA A 438 13.91 1.09 20.39
C ALA A 438 13.99 -0.26 19.65
N GLY A 439 15.21 -0.72 19.43
CA GLY A 439 15.57 -2.11 19.12
C GLY A 439 15.18 -2.63 17.74
N ASP A 440 15.43 -3.92 17.52
CA ASP A 440 15.20 -4.63 16.24
C ASP A 440 13.71 -5.03 16.04
N GLY A 441 12.79 -4.13 16.42
CA GLY A 441 11.36 -4.36 16.30
C GLY A 441 10.86 -4.31 14.86
N ARG A 442 9.78 -5.05 14.61
CA ARG A 442 9.05 -5.11 13.34
C ARG A 442 7.55 -5.09 13.64
N ALA A 443 6.73 -4.74 12.66
CA ALA A 443 5.29 -4.76 12.80
C ALA A 443 4.68 -5.70 11.76
N LEU A 444 3.74 -6.52 12.18
CA LEU A 444 2.89 -7.31 11.31
C LEU A 444 1.52 -6.64 11.22
N ILE A 445 1.05 -6.44 10.00
CA ILE A 445 -0.25 -5.87 9.69
C ILE A 445 -1.09 -6.98 9.07
N ALA A 446 -2.30 -7.17 9.60
CA ALA A 446 -3.24 -8.17 9.11
C ALA A 446 -4.58 -7.51 8.77
N GLY A 447 -5.09 -7.80 7.58
CA GLY A 447 -6.39 -7.35 7.10
C GLY A 447 -7.31 -8.53 6.82
N GLY A 448 -8.58 -8.41 7.19
CA GLY A 448 -9.58 -9.41 6.84
C GLY A 448 -10.96 -9.07 7.38
N GLU A 449 -11.67 -10.11 7.83
CA GLU A 449 -13.03 -10.01 8.35
C GLU A 449 -13.11 -10.44 9.81
N TYR A 450 -13.69 -9.57 10.64
CA TYR A 450 -14.12 -9.89 12.00
C TYR A 450 -15.58 -9.49 12.18
N LYS A 451 -16.42 -10.44 12.60
CA LYS A 451 -17.86 -10.21 12.80
C LYS A 451 -18.51 -9.49 11.60
N THR A 452 -18.28 -9.95 10.36
CA THR A 452 -18.84 -9.37 9.11
C THR A 452 -18.39 -7.95 8.78
N LYS A 453 -17.31 -7.48 9.41
CA LYS A 453 -16.75 -6.14 9.20
C LYS A 453 -15.26 -6.23 8.91
N GLY A 454 -14.77 -5.29 8.12
CA GLY A 454 -13.36 -5.21 7.79
C GLY A 454 -12.55 -4.86 9.02
N SER A 455 -11.63 -5.76 9.37
CA SER A 455 -10.78 -5.67 10.55
C SER A 455 -9.34 -5.44 10.11
N LEU A 456 -8.74 -4.37 10.61
CA LEU A 456 -7.31 -4.08 10.48
C LEU A 456 -6.64 -4.31 11.84
N GLU A 457 -5.59 -5.13 11.85
CA GLU A 457 -4.93 -5.59 13.08
C GLU A 457 -3.42 -5.36 12.95
N LEU A 458 -2.83 -4.74 13.97
CA LEU A 458 -1.39 -4.49 14.03
C LEU A 458 -0.78 -5.22 15.23
N TYR A 459 0.34 -5.89 14.99
CA TYR A 459 1.10 -6.66 15.98
C TYR A 459 2.55 -6.21 16.01
N GLY A 460 3.08 -5.96 17.20
CA GLY A 460 4.51 -5.70 17.42
C GLY A 460 5.28 -7.01 17.53
N LEU A 461 6.31 -7.18 16.70
CA LEU A 461 7.21 -8.32 16.68
C LEU A 461 8.60 -7.86 17.13
N SER A 462 9.04 -8.29 18.31
CA SER A 462 10.40 -8.02 18.80
C SER A 462 11.32 -9.21 18.52
N SER A 463 12.50 -8.96 17.96
CA SER A 463 13.54 -9.98 17.81
C SER A 463 14.15 -10.31 19.17
N THR A 464 13.57 -11.22 19.94
CA THR A 464 14.23 -11.78 21.13
C THR A 464 15.25 -12.82 20.68
N SER A 465 16.39 -12.33 20.21
CA SER A 465 17.60 -13.11 20.11
C SER A 465 17.97 -13.56 21.55
N HIS A 466 17.89 -14.86 21.83
CA HIS A 466 18.47 -15.52 23.01
C HIS A 466 17.70 -15.55 24.35
N SER A 467 16.39 -15.82 24.36
CA SER A 467 15.78 -16.49 25.53
C SER A 467 15.12 -17.80 25.10
N ASN A 468 15.52 -18.88 25.77
CA ASN A 468 15.17 -20.26 25.49
C ASN A 468 13.70 -20.60 25.87
N ASP A 469 12.82 -19.60 25.86
CA ASP A 469 11.46 -19.69 26.39
C ASP A 469 10.54 -18.80 25.55
N GLY A 470 9.69 -19.39 24.70
CA GLY A 470 8.43 -18.85 24.13
C GLY A 470 8.27 -17.37 23.75
N ALA A 471 9.33 -16.57 23.59
CA ALA A 471 9.29 -15.12 23.75
C ALA A 471 8.66 -14.34 22.59
N LEU A 472 8.39 -14.97 21.44
CA LEU A 472 7.57 -14.37 20.38
C LEU A 472 6.14 -14.08 20.85
N VAL A 473 5.67 -14.76 21.91
CA VAL A 473 4.30 -14.66 22.43
C VAL A 473 4.07 -13.42 23.31
N GLN A 474 5.10 -12.85 23.94
CA GLN A 474 4.87 -11.84 24.99
C GLN A 474 4.54 -10.44 24.47
N ASN A 475 5.08 -10.01 23.32
CA ASN A 475 4.73 -8.71 22.71
C ASN A 475 3.54 -8.77 21.72
N SER A 476 3.08 -9.97 21.36
CA SER A 476 1.82 -10.20 20.62
C SER A 476 0.57 -10.15 21.51
N THR A 477 0.69 -9.87 22.81
CA THR A 477 -0.42 -9.92 23.78
C THR A 477 -1.41 -8.77 23.65
N MET A 478 -1.00 -7.62 23.08
CA MET A 478 -1.92 -6.50 22.79
C MET A 478 -2.27 -6.47 21.32
N MET A 479 -3.31 -7.22 20.96
CA MET A 479 -3.96 -7.13 19.66
C MET A 479 -4.55 -5.73 19.46
N ASN A 480 -3.94 -4.93 18.58
CA ASN A 480 -4.48 -3.63 18.23
C ASN A 480 -5.45 -3.75 17.04
N ARG A 481 -6.70 -4.16 17.33
CA ARG A 481 -7.76 -4.36 16.33
C ARG A 481 -8.61 -3.11 16.16
N TYR A 482 -8.78 -2.70 14.91
CA TYR A 482 -9.72 -1.65 14.54
C TYR A 482 -10.71 -2.10 13.47
N LYS A 483 -11.98 -1.70 13.63
CA LYS A 483 -13.02 -1.88 12.62
C LYS A 483 -12.87 -0.78 11.56
N ALA A 484 -12.04 -1.04 10.56
CA ALA A 484 -11.64 -0.06 9.55
C ALA A 484 -12.60 0.05 8.36
N ALA A 485 -13.43 -0.99 8.11
CA ALA A 485 -14.34 -1.00 6.97
C ALA A 485 -15.72 -1.61 7.26
N SER A 486 -16.69 -1.25 6.43
CA SER A 486 -18.07 -1.75 6.48
C SER A 486 -18.22 -3.17 5.93
N SER A 487 -17.25 -3.60 5.12
CA SER A 487 -17.11 -4.91 4.47
C SER A 487 -15.68 -5.47 4.69
N ILE A 488 -15.43 -6.73 4.30
CA ILE A 488 -14.14 -7.43 4.45
C ILE A 488 -12.98 -6.62 3.82
N ILE A 489 -11.82 -6.61 4.47
CA ILE A 489 -10.58 -6.10 3.84
C ILE A 489 -10.00 -7.20 2.95
N LEU A 490 -9.78 -6.89 1.67
CA LEU A 490 -9.33 -7.85 0.66
C LEU A 490 -7.81 -7.88 0.53
N SER A 491 -7.17 -6.71 0.53
CA SER A 491 -5.72 -6.56 0.35
C SER A 491 -5.19 -5.40 1.18
N VAL A 492 -4.01 -5.57 1.77
CA VAL A 492 -3.28 -4.57 2.56
C VAL A 492 -1.89 -4.38 1.97
N ALA A 493 -1.46 -3.12 1.87
CA ALA A 493 -0.13 -2.75 1.41
C ALA A 493 0.40 -1.54 2.19
N ASN A 494 1.72 -1.43 2.30
CA ASN A 494 2.35 -0.19 2.75
C ASN A 494 2.41 0.79 1.56
N HIS A 495 2.10 2.06 1.81
CA HIS A 495 2.13 3.12 0.79
C HIS A 495 2.67 4.42 1.42
N GLY A 496 3.91 4.78 1.07
CA GLY A 496 4.68 5.81 1.76
C GLY A 496 4.67 5.63 3.28
N THR A 497 4.31 6.70 4.02
CA THR A 497 4.22 6.67 5.49
C THR A 497 2.88 6.14 6.01
N LYS A 498 2.08 5.47 5.18
CA LYS A 498 0.69 5.09 5.45
C LYS A 498 0.46 3.61 5.19
N ILE A 499 -0.64 3.08 5.72
CA ILE A 499 -1.15 1.74 5.43
C ILE A 499 -2.34 1.92 4.48
N ALA A 500 -2.27 1.32 3.30
CA ALA A 500 -3.35 1.30 2.33
C ALA A 500 -4.05 -0.06 2.35
N PHE A 501 -5.37 -0.09 2.24
CA PHE A 501 -6.10 -1.34 2.04
C PHE A 501 -7.31 -1.16 1.13
N SER A 502 -7.69 -2.23 0.44
CA SER A 502 -8.95 -2.33 -0.30
C SER A 502 -10.00 -3.09 0.50
N ASP A 503 -11.26 -2.66 0.41
CA ASP A 503 -12.37 -3.34 1.05
C ASP A 503 -13.43 -3.85 0.05
N GLY A 504 -14.30 -4.74 0.53
CA GLY A 504 -15.42 -5.28 -0.23
C GLY A 504 -16.57 -4.28 -0.43
N ALA A 505 -16.38 -2.99 -0.16
CA ALA A 505 -17.32 -1.92 -0.49
C ALA A 505 -16.83 -1.08 -1.70
N GLY A 506 -15.75 -1.52 -2.37
CA GLY A 506 -15.18 -0.82 -3.54
C GLY A 506 -14.36 0.41 -3.17
N LEU A 507 -13.88 0.49 -1.93
CA LEU A 507 -13.04 1.58 -1.45
C LEU A 507 -11.59 1.14 -1.29
N ILE A 508 -10.69 2.07 -1.58
CA ILE A 508 -9.30 2.04 -1.10
C ILE A 508 -9.19 3.11 0.00
N LYS A 509 -8.66 2.73 1.16
CA LYS A 509 -8.48 3.65 2.29
C LYS A 509 -7.03 3.66 2.74
N TRP A 510 -6.58 4.83 3.17
CA TRP A 510 -5.26 5.04 3.75
C TRP A 510 -5.40 5.41 5.21
N PHE A 511 -4.62 4.75 6.04
CA PHE A 511 -4.57 4.94 7.48
C PHE A 511 -3.17 5.35 7.89
N GLU A 512 -3.05 6.12 8.97
CA GLU A 512 -1.77 6.32 9.64
C GLU A 512 -1.26 4.97 10.16
N ARG A 513 0.04 4.89 10.44
CA ARG A 513 0.69 3.68 10.99
C ARG A 513 0.20 3.30 12.41
N ASP A 514 -0.72 4.07 12.98
CA ASP A 514 -1.43 3.73 14.21
C ASP A 514 -2.57 2.70 14.00
N GLY A 515 -2.90 2.39 12.74
CA GLY A 515 -3.94 1.43 12.35
C GLY A 515 -5.38 1.93 12.60
N HIS A 516 -5.57 3.20 12.94
CA HIS A 516 -6.86 3.75 13.36
C HIS A 516 -7.25 5.05 12.67
N THR A 517 -6.28 5.93 12.44
CA THR A 517 -6.58 7.27 11.93
C THR A 517 -6.63 7.22 10.42
N GLU A 518 -7.85 7.29 9.87
CA GLU A 518 -8.03 7.36 8.42
C GLU A 518 -7.50 8.71 7.89
N CYS A 519 -6.58 8.64 6.94
CA CYS A 519 -5.97 9.80 6.28
C CYS A 519 -6.73 10.19 5.02
N ARG A 520 -7.20 9.18 4.26
CA ARG A 520 -7.76 9.34 2.93
C ARG A 520 -8.63 8.14 2.57
N ARG A 521 -9.62 8.35 1.70
CA ARG A 521 -10.38 7.30 1.02
C ARG A 521 -10.56 7.64 -0.45
N LEU A 522 -10.70 6.61 -1.26
CA LEU A 522 -11.01 6.70 -2.69
C LEU A 522 -12.02 5.60 -3.04
N LYS A 523 -13.02 5.95 -3.85
CA LYS A 523 -13.93 4.99 -4.46
C LYS A 523 -13.37 4.58 -5.82
N ILE A 524 -13.25 3.27 -6.07
CA ILE A 524 -12.68 2.75 -7.33
C ILE A 524 -13.61 3.06 -8.52
N GLY A 525 -14.92 2.99 -8.29
CA GLY A 525 -15.92 3.19 -9.33
C GLY A 525 -15.98 2.02 -10.31
N HIS A 526 -16.41 2.29 -11.54
CA HIS A 526 -16.57 1.27 -12.59
C HIS A 526 -15.71 1.58 -13.82
N SER A 527 -15.07 0.54 -14.34
CA SER A 527 -14.40 0.55 -15.63
C SER A 527 -15.40 0.47 -16.80
N HIS A 528 -15.76 1.60 -17.39
CA HIS A 528 -16.51 1.64 -18.66
C HIS A 528 -15.62 1.21 -19.84
N ALA A 529 -15.27 -0.07 -19.92
CA ALA A 529 -14.78 -0.63 -21.18
C ALA A 529 -15.99 -0.78 -22.11
N LYS A 530 -16.08 0.06 -23.15
CA LYS A 530 -17.17 0.11 -24.15
C LYS A 530 -17.55 -1.25 -24.75
N MET A 531 -16.69 -2.26 -24.64
CA MET A 531 -16.81 -3.54 -25.32
C MET A 531 -17.66 -4.61 -24.59
N ARG A 532 -17.93 -4.45 -23.29
CA ARG A 532 -18.91 -5.26 -22.55
C ARG A 532 -19.59 -4.41 -21.48
N GLN A 533 -20.76 -3.88 -21.79
CA GLN A 533 -21.71 -3.50 -20.74
C GLN A 533 -22.10 -4.81 -20.04
N SER A 534 -21.48 -5.10 -18.89
CA SER A 534 -21.99 -6.13 -17.99
C SER A 534 -23.42 -5.72 -17.63
N LEU A 535 -24.39 -6.65 -17.75
CA LEU A 535 -25.80 -6.40 -17.40
C LEU A 535 -25.98 -5.88 -15.97
N PHE A 536 -24.96 -6.06 -15.12
CA PHE A 536 -24.94 -5.60 -13.74
C PHE A 536 -24.19 -4.29 -13.54
N ALA A 537 -23.44 -3.76 -14.52
CA ALA A 537 -22.65 -2.53 -14.37
C ALA A 537 -23.52 -1.26 -14.20
N SER A 538 -24.81 -1.34 -14.55
CA SER A 538 -25.78 -0.25 -14.35
C SER A 538 -26.52 -0.35 -13.01
N MET A 539 -26.21 -1.33 -12.14
CA MET A 539 -26.87 -1.49 -10.85
C MET A 539 -26.20 -0.61 -9.79
N PRO A 540 -26.96 0.14 -8.97
CA PRO A 540 -26.39 0.86 -7.83
C PRO A 540 -25.66 -0.11 -6.89
N GLY A 541 -24.34 0.07 -6.74
CA GLY A 541 -23.49 -0.75 -5.87
C GLY A 541 -22.70 -1.88 -6.55
N SER A 542 -22.64 -1.93 -7.89
CA SER A 542 -21.81 -2.90 -8.64
C SER A 542 -20.34 -2.50 -8.81
N ASP A 543 -19.82 -1.61 -7.95
CA ASP A 543 -18.48 -1.03 -8.12
C ASP A 543 -17.38 -2.09 -8.20
N ASP A 544 -16.36 -1.81 -9.02
CA ASP A 544 -15.22 -2.71 -9.17
C ASP A 544 -14.48 -2.85 -7.83
N LEU A 545 -14.23 -4.09 -7.41
CA LEU A 545 -13.57 -4.40 -6.14
C LEU A 545 -12.09 -4.71 -6.37
N ALA A 546 -11.18 -3.93 -5.77
CA ALA A 546 -9.76 -4.26 -5.80
C ALA A 546 -9.46 -5.50 -4.92
N ARG A 547 -9.29 -6.66 -5.55
CA ARG A 547 -8.90 -7.92 -4.89
C ARG A 547 -7.46 -7.90 -4.40
N LYS A 548 -6.57 -7.19 -5.11
CA LYS A 548 -5.18 -6.98 -4.74
C LYS A 548 -4.75 -5.55 -5.06
N ILE A 549 -3.97 -4.95 -4.16
CA ILE A 549 -3.31 -3.67 -4.37
C ILE A 549 -1.80 -3.81 -4.16
N LEU A 550 -1.00 -3.06 -4.92
CA LEU A 550 0.46 -3.01 -4.79
C LEU A 550 0.93 -1.56 -4.94
N SER A 551 1.83 -1.10 -4.07
CA SER A 551 2.52 0.18 -4.24
C SER A 551 3.52 0.08 -5.40
N THR A 552 3.59 1.12 -6.23
CA THR A 552 4.58 1.25 -7.31
C THR A 552 5.89 1.89 -6.83
N LYS A 553 6.24 1.73 -5.54
CA LYS A 553 7.47 2.30 -4.96
C LYS A 553 8.70 1.77 -5.70
N SER A 554 9.44 2.69 -6.31
CA SER A 554 10.73 2.40 -6.92
C SER A 554 11.82 2.34 -5.86
N ARG A 555 12.76 1.38 -5.99
CA ARG A 555 13.90 1.26 -5.08
C ARG A 555 14.94 2.38 -5.26
N HIS A 556 14.91 3.07 -6.41
CA HIS A 556 15.99 3.96 -6.85
C HIS A 556 15.56 5.41 -7.01
N GLY A 557 14.32 5.75 -6.65
CA GLY A 557 13.81 7.12 -6.58
C GLY A 557 14.50 7.94 -5.48
N ARG A 558 15.79 8.25 -5.66
CA ARG A 558 16.61 8.96 -4.66
C ARG A 558 16.11 10.39 -4.41
N GLU A 559 15.46 11.00 -5.39
CA GLU A 559 14.95 12.39 -5.30
C GLU A 559 13.52 12.47 -4.79
N ARG A 560 12.68 11.46 -5.07
CA ARG A 560 11.26 11.41 -4.68
C ARG A 560 10.87 10.04 -4.12
N PRO A 561 11.16 9.76 -2.83
CA PRO A 561 10.97 8.43 -2.24
C PRO A 561 9.51 8.00 -2.11
N ASN A 562 8.57 8.96 -2.18
CA ASN A 562 7.12 8.73 -2.06
C ASN A 562 6.38 9.09 -3.37
N GLU A 563 7.04 9.02 -4.53
CA GLU A 563 6.36 9.18 -5.84
C GLU A 563 5.77 7.84 -6.31
N ASP A 564 5.05 7.16 -5.41
CA ASP A 564 4.44 5.87 -5.68
C ASP A 564 2.92 5.97 -5.86
N ASN A 565 2.43 5.31 -6.91
CA ASN A 565 1.03 5.10 -7.21
C ASN A 565 0.57 3.76 -6.60
N ILE A 566 -0.72 3.45 -6.69
CA ILE A 566 -1.24 2.13 -6.29
C ILE A 566 -1.77 1.40 -7.52
N LEU A 567 -1.13 0.30 -7.87
CA LEU A 567 -1.64 -0.63 -8.87
C LEU A 567 -2.70 -1.52 -8.22
N LEU A 568 -3.83 -1.73 -8.90
CA LEU A 568 -4.95 -2.54 -8.43
C LEU A 568 -5.35 -3.60 -9.45
N TRP A 569 -5.82 -4.74 -8.94
CA TRP A 569 -6.42 -5.81 -9.73
C TRP A 569 -7.82 -6.12 -9.22
N THR A 570 -8.81 -6.14 -10.13
CA THR A 570 -10.22 -6.30 -9.76
C THR A 570 -10.71 -7.75 -9.76
N GLY A 571 -9.90 -8.69 -10.24
CA GLY A 571 -10.36 -10.03 -10.62
C GLY A 571 -10.47 -10.21 -12.14
N GLU A 572 -10.62 -9.12 -12.88
CA GLU A 572 -10.80 -9.14 -14.34
C GLU A 572 -9.90 -8.14 -15.08
N LYS A 573 -9.57 -7.01 -14.44
CA LYS A 573 -8.84 -5.89 -15.05
C LYS A 573 -7.75 -5.36 -14.13
N LEU A 574 -6.80 -4.63 -14.72
CA LEU A 574 -5.79 -3.86 -14.01
C LEU A 574 -6.09 -2.37 -14.07
N GLY A 575 -5.91 -1.69 -12.94
CA GLY A 575 -6.00 -0.25 -12.84
C GLY A 575 -4.86 0.33 -12.01
N MET A 576 -4.73 1.64 -12.01
CA MET A 576 -3.75 2.37 -11.23
C MET A 576 -4.38 3.63 -10.65
N VAL A 577 -4.31 3.77 -9.33
CA VAL A 577 -4.61 5.01 -8.63
C VAL A 577 -3.39 5.91 -8.69
N SER A 578 -3.56 7.11 -9.22
CA SER A 578 -2.56 8.16 -9.15
C SER A 578 -3.04 9.39 -8.40
N PHE A 579 -2.09 10.15 -7.88
CA PHE A 579 -2.32 11.35 -7.09
C PHE A 579 -2.14 12.61 -7.95
N THR A 580 -2.82 12.61 -9.10
CA THR A 580 -2.82 13.69 -10.08
C THR A 580 -4.24 14.18 -10.35
N GLY A 581 -4.35 15.44 -10.79
CA GLY A 581 -5.65 16.04 -11.13
C GLY A 581 -6.25 15.42 -12.37
N ASP A 582 -5.41 15.24 -13.39
CA ASP A 582 -5.81 14.61 -14.64
C ASP A 582 -5.36 13.14 -14.68
N PRO A 583 -6.10 12.28 -15.39
CA PRO A 583 -5.68 10.91 -15.67
C PRO A 583 -4.36 10.89 -16.45
N LEU A 584 -3.49 9.97 -16.07
CA LEU A 584 -2.16 9.80 -16.67
C LEU A 584 -2.24 9.20 -18.08
N PHE A 585 -3.29 8.44 -18.33
CA PHE A 585 -3.63 7.83 -19.61
C PHE A 585 -5.10 7.40 -19.60
N MET A 586 -5.67 7.27 -20.79
CA MET A 586 -7.05 6.87 -21.02
C MET A 586 -7.11 5.56 -21.82
N PRO A 587 -8.18 4.76 -21.69
CA PRO A 587 -8.36 3.55 -22.51
C PRO A 587 -8.27 3.83 -24.02
N ASP A 588 -8.73 4.99 -24.46
CA ASP A 588 -8.68 5.43 -25.85
C ASP A 588 -7.24 5.64 -26.34
N ASP A 589 -6.26 5.88 -25.46
CA ASP A 589 -4.84 6.06 -25.84
C ASP A 589 -4.21 4.77 -26.39
N PHE A 590 -4.84 3.62 -26.15
CA PHE A 590 -4.41 2.30 -26.61
C PHE A 590 -5.20 1.80 -27.82
N GLU A 591 -6.26 2.52 -28.23
CA GLU A 591 -6.97 2.17 -29.46
C GLU A 591 -6.08 2.46 -30.67
N VAL A 592 -5.76 1.42 -31.44
CA VAL A 592 -5.12 1.60 -32.75
C VAL A 592 -6.16 2.22 -33.68
N GLU A 593 -5.89 3.45 -34.17
CA GLU A 593 -6.71 4.11 -35.19
C GLU A 593 -6.96 3.15 -36.35
N ASP A 594 -8.21 2.73 -36.54
CA ASP A 594 -8.60 2.00 -37.74
C ASP A 594 -8.81 3.05 -38.84
N PRO A 595 -7.96 3.10 -39.89
CA PRO A 595 -8.05 4.11 -40.94
C PRO A 595 -9.36 4.04 -41.74
N ASN A 596 -10.20 3.04 -41.49
CA ASN A 596 -11.50 2.87 -42.13
C ASN A 596 -12.68 3.53 -41.40
N VAL A 597 -12.48 4.15 -40.23
CA VAL A 597 -13.58 4.82 -39.49
C VAL A 597 -13.79 6.24 -40.01
N ALA A 598 -14.98 6.49 -40.53
CA ALA A 598 -15.37 7.76 -41.12
C ALA A 598 -15.24 8.93 -40.11
N PRO A 599 -14.78 10.12 -40.54
CA PRO A 599 -14.59 11.28 -39.66
C PRO A 599 -15.88 11.72 -38.95
N ASP A 600 -17.04 11.54 -39.59
CA ASP A 600 -18.35 11.91 -39.00
C ASP A 600 -18.75 11.00 -37.82
N GLU A 601 -18.36 9.73 -37.86
CA GLU A 601 -18.61 8.79 -36.76
C GLU A 601 -17.71 9.12 -35.56
N ARG A 602 -16.50 9.63 -35.82
CA ARG A 602 -15.59 10.17 -34.79
C ARG A 602 -16.13 11.45 -34.15
N GLN A 603 -16.69 12.37 -34.95
CA GLN A 603 -17.28 13.62 -34.45
C GLN A 603 -18.44 13.34 -33.48
N ARG A 604 -19.34 12.41 -33.84
CA ARG A 604 -20.48 12.01 -33.00
C ARG A 604 -20.04 11.34 -31.71
N GLN A 605 -19.06 10.43 -31.79
CA GLN A 605 -18.49 9.80 -30.60
C GLN A 605 -17.79 10.83 -29.70
N PHE A 606 -17.16 11.87 -30.25
CA PHE A 606 -16.53 12.93 -29.48
C PHE A 606 -17.56 13.82 -28.78
N GLU A 607 -18.66 14.18 -29.45
CA GLU A 607 -19.76 14.96 -28.86
C GLU A 607 -20.47 14.21 -27.73
N GLU A 608 -20.72 12.92 -27.91
CA GLU A 608 -21.34 12.06 -26.88
C GLU A 608 -20.41 11.89 -25.67
N ARG A 609 -19.09 11.73 -25.90
CA ARG A 609 -18.07 11.68 -24.83
C ARG A 609 -17.94 13.00 -24.06
N MET A 610 -18.02 14.14 -24.75
CA MET A 610 -17.98 15.45 -24.11
C MET A 610 -19.18 15.64 -23.19
N ARG A 611 -20.35 15.14 -23.59
CA ARG A 611 -21.55 15.15 -22.76
C ARG A 611 -21.40 14.27 -21.51
N GLU A 612 -20.91 13.04 -21.65
CA GLU A 612 -20.68 12.14 -20.50
C GLU A 612 -19.64 12.68 -19.51
N ALA A 613 -18.56 13.29 -20.01
CA ALA A 613 -17.54 13.91 -19.15
C ALA A 613 -18.11 15.10 -18.36
N LEU A 614 -18.97 15.91 -18.98
CA LEU A 614 -19.67 17.01 -18.31
C LEU A 614 -20.70 16.52 -17.29
N GLU A 615 -21.42 15.43 -17.58
CA GLU A 615 -22.33 14.79 -16.61
C GLU A 615 -21.56 14.25 -15.40
N ARG A 616 -20.40 13.61 -15.60
CA ARG A 616 -19.54 13.14 -14.51
C ARG A 616 -19.01 14.29 -13.65
N GLN A 617 -18.59 15.39 -14.28
CA GLN A 617 -18.14 16.58 -13.56
C GLN A 617 -19.28 17.23 -12.75
N ALA A 618 -20.51 17.21 -13.28
CA ALA A 618 -21.70 17.69 -12.59
C ALA A 618 -22.10 16.80 -11.40
N ASP A 619 -21.99 15.48 -11.54
CA ASP A 619 -22.27 14.53 -10.45
C ASP A 619 -21.20 14.58 -9.35
N GLU A 620 -19.94 14.77 -9.70
CA GLU A 620 -18.87 15.03 -8.73
C GLU A 620 -19.08 16.36 -7.99
N ALA A 621 -19.50 17.42 -8.69
CA ALA A 621 -19.86 18.69 -8.07
C ALA A 621 -21.07 18.56 -7.12
N ARG A 622 -22.08 17.76 -7.48
CA ARG A 622 -23.24 17.47 -6.61
C ARG A 622 -22.83 16.67 -5.38
N PHE A 623 -21.95 15.68 -5.54
CA PHE A 623 -21.42 14.88 -4.44
C PHE A 623 -20.59 15.73 -3.47
N LEU A 624 -19.81 16.69 -3.98
CA LEU A 624 -19.09 17.67 -3.17
C LEU A 624 -20.05 18.62 -2.43
N ASN A 625 -21.19 18.97 -3.03
CA ASN A 625 -22.22 19.79 -2.42
C ASN A 625 -23.02 19.05 -1.31
N GLU A 626 -23.23 17.74 -1.44
CA GLU A 626 -23.94 16.93 -0.43
C GLU A 626 -23.13 16.71 0.86
N PHE A 627 -21.81 16.93 0.84
CA PHE A 627 -20.92 16.78 2.00
C PHE A 627 -20.17 18.08 2.39
N GLY A 628 -20.54 19.22 1.79
CA GLY A 628 -19.97 20.55 2.04
C GLY A 628 -20.80 21.37 3.03
N VAL A 629 -20.33 21.41 4.28
CA VAL A 629 -20.45 22.47 5.30
C VAL A 629 -21.40 23.63 5.00
N ASP A 630 -22.42 23.74 5.85
CA ASP A 630 -23.32 24.87 6.04
C ASP A 630 -22.53 26.19 6.30
N THR A 631 -22.14 26.89 5.24
CA THR A 631 -21.78 28.31 5.31
C THR A 631 -23.02 29.14 5.01
N THR A 632 -23.94 29.18 5.96
CA THR A 632 -24.95 30.23 6.04
C THR A 632 -24.33 31.45 6.71
N VAL A 633 -23.76 32.33 5.89
CA VAL A 633 -23.72 33.76 6.21
C VAL A 633 -25.13 34.27 5.99
N MET A 634 -25.89 34.45 7.08
CA MET A 634 -27.04 35.37 7.07
C MET A 634 -26.51 36.76 7.40
N ASP A 635 -26.34 37.53 6.34
CA ASP A 635 -26.44 38.97 6.36
C ASP A 635 -27.94 39.28 6.30
N ASP A 636 -28.49 39.97 7.30
CA ASP A 636 -29.73 40.74 7.17
C ASP A 636 -29.75 41.82 8.26
N GLY A 637 -29.86 43.07 7.79
CA GLY A 637 -29.67 44.29 8.55
C GLY A 637 -30.73 44.56 9.62
N TRP A 638 -30.29 45.24 10.68
CA TRP A 638 -30.60 46.63 11.05
C TRP A 638 -29.55 47.11 12.05
#